data_AF-A0A0R2AAB9-F1
#
_entry.id   AF-A0A0R2AAB9-F1
#
_cell.length_a   1.000
_cell.length_b   1.000
_cell.length_c   1.000
_cell.angle_alpha   90.00
_cell.angle_beta   90.00
_cell.angle_gamma   90.00
#
_symmetry.space_group_name_H-M   'P 1'
#
loop_
_entity.id
_entity.type
_entity.pdbx_description
1 polymer ?
#
loop_
_entity_poly.entity_id
_entity_poly.type
_entity_poly.pdbx_seq_one_letter_code
_entity_poly.pdbx_strand_id
1 'polypeptide(L)'
;MFQKIRNIIIIYLLSVVAVYSLVLKQANPSFLQNNEFSVRLFAYGVLNNFGNVAVALLLILMGYCIKGNAKWVVKKYFYIYILNVLTFVGLFLWSRSFVISDLYNALLPLLRNTYPLAVGAILAIAVKPSIEKLLARYSLTRILAFYGIFFVLPTLFDKDIFGLGNGNNILTAFLLTTLGAMFSAKKIQNLGIKKLIGVGGLLLVNLILALTMPYVSLKVHADLSTAYRFDVLTSATVVGAAVAVFLLVKKVIAKEKLPEYSSLLMLVFVSNTFIISKLISGEALLRVWLLRSVEIVTVIFILGLLAAIVDSKEYMLERKWKLSELPLVDWFKSIKHDFFSYILESKYRIINIVILYILAYCSIIFMSPDFSAPHIGGKATMTIFSYAFFRRQQMIWLNLLLFYLIYRLLLGVTNRFWVSSIFSYALIGVAIVADVIKIYYRSEPILPTEVTMTSAYGEILGMVPESIFWIALVGILILVGIMITCERKVPQKKIGGIPRIIGIVVAISIFGSSTKFNHTNSVVGDFLESYGNYPTFENQEQGAQQNGALQQFLNNIDVTIMKLESSYSKKKMAKIEAKYTKVAQKINRKRNNKWADQTIIFNLSESLSNPNHLDEVTLSKNPLSFIDELKTKTTSGMMISSGYGGGTANMEYMALTGFPMSNFSPTIATAYTQVVSSSRKSITVNDYFAKSIAIHPYSGAFYSRKSVYQEFGFQKFMYLGSEDKIKYRSKIGSNPYVSDEASYNNVLDLINDYRKGQFINLVTMQNHLPYANYYDNADEYQVEGSMDDSEKNNISSYSAGISYTDKAVEKFIKQINQINKPITLVLYGDHLPGIYTIDTNKLEARTTDYFIYSNKYARAHGARKLSKVRYISPNDFIALTAKQVNAKVSAYYALLTKVQEELPAMKVYAYKNGKNPVFVNNDGKTVKYRDLSKKQKELYDDLKLVQYDLTAGKQYLFKTNFFK
;
A
#
# COMPACT_ATOMS: atom_id res chain seq x y z
N MET A 1 1.22 -37.06 42.27
CA MET A 1 1.32 -36.96 40.80
C MET A 1 -0.02 -37.23 40.10
N PHE A 2 -0.65 -38.39 40.32
CA PHE A 2 -1.93 -38.81 39.70
C PHE A 2 -3.08 -37.79 39.71
N GLN A 3 -3.35 -37.12 40.84
CA GLN A 3 -4.40 -36.10 40.92
C GLN A 3 -4.17 -34.88 40.01
N LYS A 4 -2.91 -34.51 39.74
CA LYS A 4 -2.55 -33.39 38.86
C LYS A 4 -2.82 -33.75 37.40
N ILE A 5 -2.40 -34.96 37.01
CA ILE A 5 -2.63 -35.52 35.66
C ILE A 5 -4.13 -35.65 35.38
N ARG A 6 -4.91 -36.14 36.35
CA ARG A 6 -6.36 -36.24 36.23
C ARG A 6 -7.06 -34.90 35.97
N ASN A 7 -6.72 -33.86 36.73
CA ASN A 7 -7.25 -32.51 36.50
C ASN A 7 -6.88 -32.00 35.10
N ILE A 8 -5.63 -32.21 34.65
CA ILE A 8 -5.17 -31.80 33.32
C ILE A 8 -6.00 -32.48 32.22
N ILE A 9 -6.21 -33.80 32.32
CA ILE A 9 -6.99 -34.57 31.33
C ILE A 9 -8.44 -34.05 31.26
N ILE A 10 -9.07 -33.78 32.40
CA ILE A 10 -10.46 -33.26 32.43
C ILE A 10 -10.55 -31.91 31.71
N ILE A 11 -9.67 -30.96 32.05
CA ILE A 11 -9.67 -29.63 31.40
C ILE A 11 -9.30 -29.75 29.92
N TYR A 12 -8.40 -30.67 29.57
CA TYR A 12 -8.00 -30.92 28.19
C TYR A 12 -9.19 -31.40 27.34
N LEU A 13 -9.92 -32.41 27.81
CA LEU A 13 -11.10 -32.93 27.11
C LEU A 13 -12.21 -31.87 26.98
N LEU A 14 -12.47 -31.10 28.04
CA LEU A 14 -13.40 -29.96 27.99
C LEU A 14 -12.96 -28.93 26.95
N SER A 15 -11.66 -28.66 26.88
CA SER A 15 -11.11 -27.72 25.91
C SER A 15 -11.29 -28.23 24.48
N VAL A 16 -11.10 -29.54 24.22
CA VAL A 16 -11.34 -30.13 22.90
C VAL A 16 -12.80 -29.95 22.46
N VAL A 17 -13.76 -30.18 23.35
CA VAL A 17 -15.19 -29.99 23.02
C VAL A 17 -15.51 -28.53 22.69
N ALA A 18 -15.02 -27.59 23.49
CA ALA A 18 -15.24 -26.17 23.25
C ALA A 18 -14.54 -25.66 21.97
N VAL A 19 -13.28 -26.06 21.72
CA VAL A 19 -12.57 -25.71 20.48
C VAL A 19 -13.26 -26.34 19.28
N TYR A 20 -13.69 -27.60 19.36
CA TYR A 20 -14.34 -28.27 18.23
C TYR A 20 -15.66 -27.63 17.83
N SER A 21 -16.48 -27.26 18.82
CA SER A 21 -17.69 -26.46 18.59
C SER A 21 -17.38 -25.14 17.86
N LEU A 22 -16.38 -24.40 18.35
CA LEU A 22 -15.96 -23.10 17.81
C LEU A 22 -15.41 -23.22 16.38
N VAL A 23 -14.63 -24.27 16.13
CA VAL A 23 -14.00 -24.52 14.84
C VAL A 23 -15.05 -24.83 13.78
N LEU A 24 -16.03 -25.67 14.09
CA LEU A 24 -17.13 -25.97 13.16
C LEU A 24 -17.98 -24.74 12.86
N LYS A 25 -18.21 -23.87 13.84
CA LYS A 25 -18.91 -22.59 13.64
C LYS A 25 -18.21 -21.72 12.61
N GLN A 26 -16.87 -21.67 12.66
CA GLN A 26 -16.08 -20.84 11.76
C GLN A 26 -15.90 -21.47 10.37
N ALA A 27 -15.76 -22.79 10.29
CA ALA A 27 -15.37 -23.49 9.06
C ALA A 27 -16.51 -23.73 8.05
N ASN A 28 -17.78 -23.74 8.48
CA ASN A 28 -18.90 -24.11 7.60
C ASN A 28 -20.09 -23.14 7.74
N PRO A 29 -19.97 -21.89 7.25
CA PRO A 29 -21.06 -20.91 7.32
C PRO A 29 -22.22 -21.23 6.35
N SER A 30 -22.01 -22.03 5.30
CA SER A 30 -22.96 -22.29 4.22
C SER A 30 -24.26 -22.99 4.67
N PHE A 31 -24.19 -23.95 5.60
CA PHE A 31 -25.41 -24.58 6.15
C PHE A 31 -26.12 -23.74 7.22
N LEU A 32 -25.42 -22.76 7.82
CA LEU A 32 -26.01 -21.78 8.75
C LEU A 32 -26.69 -20.63 7.98
N GLN A 33 -26.25 -20.35 6.75
CA GLN A 33 -26.73 -19.25 5.92
C GLN A 33 -27.92 -19.63 5.02
N ASN A 34 -28.03 -20.89 4.60
CA ASN A 34 -29.04 -21.30 3.61
C ASN A 34 -30.43 -21.64 4.17
N ASN A 35 -30.70 -21.45 5.48
CA ASN A 35 -32.00 -21.79 6.11
C ASN A 35 -32.51 -23.22 5.84
N GLU A 36 -31.66 -24.14 5.36
CA GLU A 36 -32.06 -25.50 5.01
C GLU A 36 -32.04 -26.41 6.24
N PHE A 37 -33.19 -27.02 6.51
CA PHE A 37 -33.38 -27.97 7.59
C PHE A 37 -32.56 -29.24 7.34
N SER A 38 -31.43 -29.40 8.02
CA SER A 38 -30.56 -30.57 7.88
C SER A 38 -30.23 -31.19 9.23
N VAL A 39 -30.03 -32.51 9.26
CA VAL A 39 -29.51 -33.25 10.42
C VAL A 39 -28.20 -32.63 10.94
N ARG A 40 -27.43 -31.99 10.04
CA ARG A 40 -26.18 -31.29 10.36
C ARG A 40 -26.40 -30.04 11.21
N LEU A 41 -27.48 -29.27 10.98
CA LEU A 41 -27.82 -28.09 11.79
C LEU A 41 -28.13 -28.48 13.24
N PHE A 42 -28.89 -29.56 13.45
CA PHE A 42 -29.20 -30.10 14.79
C PHE A 42 -27.96 -30.63 15.50
N ALA A 43 -27.15 -31.42 14.80
CA ALA A 43 -25.90 -31.93 15.36
C ALA A 43 -24.95 -30.78 15.76
N TYR A 44 -24.95 -29.70 14.98
CA TYR A 44 -24.20 -28.48 15.32
C TYR A 44 -24.77 -27.74 16.53
N GLY A 45 -26.09 -27.55 16.63
CA GLY A 45 -26.73 -26.93 17.79
C GLY A 45 -26.38 -27.64 19.10
N VAL A 46 -26.49 -28.98 19.10
CA VAL A 46 -26.08 -29.83 20.23
C VAL A 46 -24.59 -29.66 20.56
N LEU A 47 -23.72 -29.68 19.56
CA LEU A 47 -22.29 -29.49 19.80
C LEU A 47 -21.95 -28.09 20.33
N ASN A 48 -22.60 -27.06 19.80
CA ASN A 48 -22.46 -25.67 20.25
C ASN A 48 -22.91 -25.51 21.70
N ASN A 49 -24.00 -26.17 22.07
CA ASN A 49 -24.45 -26.25 23.44
C ASN A 49 -23.39 -26.91 24.35
N PHE A 50 -22.88 -28.10 23.98
CA PHE A 50 -21.81 -28.76 24.73
C PHE A 50 -20.55 -27.91 24.86
N GLY A 51 -20.18 -27.17 23.81
CA GLY A 51 -19.07 -26.21 23.83
C GLY A 51 -19.29 -25.12 24.87
N ASN A 52 -20.48 -24.51 24.89
CA ASN A 52 -20.82 -23.46 25.85
C ASN A 52 -20.93 -23.97 27.30
N VAL A 53 -21.44 -25.19 27.50
CA VAL A 53 -21.41 -25.88 28.80
C VAL A 53 -19.97 -26.13 29.25
N ALA A 54 -19.08 -26.54 28.34
CA ALA A 54 -17.67 -26.76 28.66
C ALA A 54 -16.95 -25.47 29.07
N VAL A 55 -17.19 -24.35 28.39
CA VAL A 55 -16.63 -23.03 28.75
C VAL A 55 -17.20 -22.55 30.09
N ALA A 56 -18.52 -22.65 30.31
CA ALA A 56 -19.14 -22.27 31.58
C ALA A 56 -18.62 -23.12 32.75
N LEU A 57 -18.47 -24.42 32.54
CA LEU A 57 -17.87 -25.34 33.52
C LEU A 57 -16.43 -24.96 33.84
N LEU A 58 -15.62 -24.61 32.83
CA LEU A 58 -14.24 -24.15 33.03
C LEU A 58 -14.18 -22.90 33.93
N LEU A 59 -15.03 -21.91 33.68
CA LEU A 59 -15.13 -20.68 34.48
C LEU A 59 -15.52 -20.98 35.94
N ILE A 60 -16.53 -21.84 36.15
CA ILE A 60 -16.95 -22.28 37.49
C ILE A 60 -15.81 -23.02 38.19
N LEU A 61 -15.09 -23.92 37.50
CA LEU A 61 -13.97 -24.68 38.05
C LEU A 61 -12.80 -23.77 38.44
N MET A 62 -12.50 -22.75 37.63
CA MET A 62 -11.49 -21.74 37.95
C MET A 62 -11.87 -21.00 39.24
N GLY A 63 -13.11 -20.52 39.35
CA GLY A 63 -13.62 -19.86 40.55
C GLY A 63 -13.59 -20.75 41.80
N TYR A 64 -13.85 -22.05 41.63
CA TYR A 64 -13.83 -23.01 42.73
C TYR A 64 -12.42 -23.37 43.20
N CYS A 65 -11.49 -23.63 42.27
CA CYS A 65 -10.17 -24.18 42.57
C CYS A 65 -9.12 -23.11 42.86
N ILE A 66 -9.10 -22.02 42.09
CA ILE A 66 -7.99 -21.05 42.13
C ILE A 66 -8.10 -20.17 43.37
N LYS A 67 -7.02 -20.07 44.15
CA LYS A 67 -6.88 -19.11 45.26
C LYS A 67 -6.14 -17.89 44.71
N GLY A 68 -6.87 -16.84 44.34
CA GLY A 68 -6.29 -15.60 43.81
C GLY A 68 -5.97 -14.57 44.88
N ASN A 69 -4.87 -13.85 44.68
CA ASN A 69 -4.58 -12.57 45.31
C ASN A 69 -4.21 -11.55 44.21
N ALA A 70 -4.06 -10.27 44.56
CA ALA A 70 -3.73 -9.23 43.58
C ALA A 70 -2.43 -9.54 42.79
N LYS A 71 -1.43 -10.12 43.46
CA LYS A 71 -0.16 -10.55 42.85
C LYS A 71 -0.35 -11.63 41.79
N TRP A 72 -1.18 -12.64 42.08
CA TRP A 72 -1.54 -13.71 41.15
C TRP A 72 -2.16 -13.11 39.88
N VAL A 73 -3.12 -12.19 40.04
CA VAL A 73 -3.84 -11.55 38.93
C VAL A 73 -2.91 -10.81 37.98
N VAL A 74 -2.08 -9.90 38.51
CA VAL A 74 -1.15 -9.10 37.70
C VAL A 74 -0.18 -10.00 36.96
N LYS A 75 0.38 -11.01 37.66
CA LYS A 75 1.36 -11.94 37.08
C LYS A 75 0.76 -12.76 35.94
N LYS A 76 -0.41 -13.40 36.16
CA LYS A 76 -1.05 -14.23 35.12
C LYS A 76 -1.47 -13.40 33.91
N TYR A 77 -2.06 -12.22 34.13
CA TYR A 77 -2.45 -11.33 33.04
C TYR A 77 -1.25 -10.93 32.17
N PHE A 78 -0.12 -10.56 32.79
CA PHE A 78 1.09 -10.17 32.06
C PHE A 78 1.63 -11.28 31.14
N TYR A 79 1.74 -12.51 31.65
CA TYR A 79 2.18 -13.63 30.83
C TYR A 79 1.20 -13.97 29.70
N ILE A 80 -0.11 -13.87 29.94
CA ILE A 80 -1.13 -14.06 28.91
C ILE A 80 -1.02 -13.00 27.83
N TYR A 81 -0.80 -11.74 28.23
CA TYR A 81 -0.58 -10.64 27.29
C TYR A 81 0.65 -10.92 26.39
N ILE A 82 1.78 -11.30 26.99
CA ILE A 82 2.99 -11.67 26.22
C ILE A 82 2.70 -12.80 25.24
N LEU A 83 2.05 -13.88 25.70
CA LEU A 83 1.72 -15.02 24.84
C LEU A 83 0.77 -14.62 23.70
N ASN A 84 -0.18 -13.72 23.96
CA ASN A 84 -1.08 -13.19 22.92
C ASN A 84 -0.30 -12.39 21.86
N VAL A 85 0.62 -11.52 22.26
CA VAL A 85 1.49 -10.78 21.33
C VAL A 85 2.39 -11.73 20.54
N LEU A 86 3.01 -12.71 21.19
CA LEU A 86 3.83 -13.73 20.52
C LEU A 86 3.01 -14.58 19.55
N THR A 87 1.77 -14.91 19.91
CA THR A 87 0.84 -15.64 19.03
C THR A 87 0.51 -14.80 17.79
N PHE A 88 0.25 -13.51 17.96
CA PHE A 88 0.06 -12.59 16.83
C PHE A 88 1.29 -12.57 15.91
N VAL A 89 2.50 -12.42 16.47
CA VAL A 89 3.75 -12.43 15.70
C VAL A 89 3.93 -13.75 14.96
N GLY A 90 3.71 -14.90 15.63
CA GLY A 90 3.79 -16.21 15.00
C GLY A 90 2.80 -16.40 13.86
N LEU A 91 1.54 -16.00 14.06
CA LEU A 91 0.49 -16.05 13.03
C LEU A 91 0.77 -15.11 11.86
N PHE A 92 1.35 -13.94 12.11
CA PHE A 92 1.81 -13.05 11.05
C PHE A 92 2.98 -13.66 10.28
N LEU A 93 4.00 -14.18 10.96
CA LEU A 93 5.15 -14.81 10.30
C LEU A 93 4.74 -16.02 9.44
N TRP A 94 3.69 -16.73 9.85
CA TRP A 94 3.12 -17.85 9.10
C TRP A 94 2.23 -17.40 7.93
N SER A 95 1.28 -16.49 8.15
CA SER A 95 0.26 -16.12 7.16
C SER A 95 0.60 -14.89 6.30
N ARG A 96 1.68 -14.18 6.64
CA ARG A 96 2.21 -12.97 5.96
C ARG A 96 1.16 -11.88 5.73
N SER A 97 0.12 -11.83 6.56
CA SER A 97 -0.98 -10.88 6.40
C SER A 97 -1.75 -10.69 7.70
N PHE A 98 -2.22 -9.47 7.95
CA PHE A 98 -3.19 -9.16 9.01
C PHE A 98 -3.99 -7.90 8.63
N VAL A 99 -5.10 -7.63 9.31
CA VAL A 99 -5.76 -6.32 9.26
C VAL A 99 -5.34 -5.55 10.50
N ILE A 100 -5.14 -4.22 10.40
CA ILE A 100 -4.68 -3.39 11.52
C ILE A 100 -5.45 -3.60 12.84
N SER A 101 -6.74 -3.93 12.75
CA SER A 101 -7.60 -4.30 13.87
C SER A 101 -7.02 -5.46 14.70
N ASP A 102 -6.42 -6.46 14.06
CA ASP A 102 -5.81 -7.63 14.67
C ASP A 102 -4.57 -7.26 15.50
N LEU A 103 -3.74 -6.35 14.98
CA LEU A 103 -2.59 -5.82 15.70
C LEU A 103 -3.03 -5.04 16.95
N TYR A 104 -4.04 -4.17 16.82
CA TYR A 104 -4.57 -3.43 17.96
C TYR A 104 -5.24 -4.34 18.99
N ASN A 105 -5.91 -5.40 18.54
CA ASN A 105 -6.46 -6.45 19.41
C ASN A 105 -5.35 -7.19 20.17
N ALA A 106 -4.22 -7.43 19.53
CA ALA A 106 -3.06 -8.05 20.18
C ALA A 106 -2.40 -7.13 21.21
N LEU A 107 -2.24 -5.84 20.88
CA LEU A 107 -1.51 -4.86 21.70
C LEU A 107 -2.35 -4.23 22.81
N LEU A 108 -3.66 -4.04 22.61
CA LEU A 108 -4.56 -3.34 23.53
C LEU A 108 -5.78 -4.18 23.95
N PRO A 109 -5.60 -5.43 24.40
CA PRO A 109 -6.70 -6.38 24.55
C PRO A 109 -7.75 -6.02 25.61
N LEU A 110 -7.41 -5.19 26.61
CA LEU A 110 -8.38 -4.68 27.59
C LEU A 110 -9.25 -3.57 27.00
N LEU A 111 -8.62 -2.55 26.41
CA LEU A 111 -9.33 -1.41 25.80
C LEU A 111 -10.20 -1.86 24.62
N ARG A 112 -9.75 -2.90 23.91
CA ARG A 112 -10.43 -3.47 22.74
C ARG A 112 -11.33 -4.66 23.09
N ASN A 113 -11.40 -5.05 24.37
CA ASN A 113 -12.17 -6.19 24.84
C ASN A 113 -11.98 -7.46 23.98
N THR A 114 -10.73 -7.86 23.75
CA THR A 114 -10.36 -8.91 22.78
C THR A 114 -10.47 -10.33 23.36
N TYR A 115 -10.29 -10.49 24.67
CA TYR A 115 -10.52 -11.78 25.35
C TYR A 115 -11.33 -11.61 26.64
N PRO A 116 -12.59 -11.14 26.53
CA PRO A 116 -13.47 -10.82 27.65
C PRO A 116 -13.58 -11.94 28.69
N LEU A 117 -13.60 -13.20 28.27
CA LEU A 117 -13.78 -14.32 29.18
C LEU A 117 -12.59 -14.49 30.14
N ALA A 118 -11.37 -14.37 29.62
CA ALA A 118 -10.16 -14.44 30.43
C ALA A 118 -10.06 -13.24 31.39
N VAL A 119 -10.41 -12.03 30.91
CA VAL A 119 -10.43 -10.81 31.74
C VAL A 119 -11.46 -10.93 32.87
N GLY A 120 -12.69 -11.35 32.56
CA GLY A 120 -13.76 -11.55 33.55
C GLY A 120 -13.39 -12.59 34.61
N ALA A 121 -12.78 -13.71 34.20
CA ALA A 121 -12.29 -14.73 35.12
C ALA A 121 -11.19 -14.20 36.05
N ILE A 122 -10.20 -13.46 35.51
CA ILE A 122 -9.13 -12.86 36.29
C ILE A 122 -9.68 -11.84 37.31
N LEU A 123 -10.61 -10.98 36.89
CA LEU A 123 -11.26 -9.99 37.77
C LEU A 123 -12.04 -10.67 38.89
N ALA A 124 -12.83 -11.71 38.59
CA ALA A 124 -13.58 -12.47 39.59
C ALA A 124 -12.66 -13.15 40.63
N ILE A 125 -11.53 -13.69 40.17
CA ILE A 125 -10.51 -14.28 41.05
C ILE A 125 -9.83 -13.21 41.91
N ALA A 126 -9.63 -12.00 41.39
CA ALA A 126 -9.04 -10.87 42.12
C ALA A 126 -9.86 -10.49 43.36
N VAL A 127 -11.19 -10.43 43.22
CA VAL A 127 -12.11 -10.04 44.30
C VAL A 127 -12.68 -11.23 45.06
N LYS A 128 -12.26 -12.45 44.73
CA LYS A 128 -12.76 -13.69 45.33
C LYS A 128 -12.81 -13.65 46.87
N PRO A 129 -11.76 -13.23 47.61
CA PRO A 129 -11.81 -13.20 49.08
C PRO A 129 -12.93 -12.29 49.63
N SER A 130 -13.12 -11.12 49.02
CA SER A 130 -14.18 -10.18 49.38
C SER A 130 -15.57 -10.73 49.02
N ILE A 131 -15.69 -11.40 47.88
CA ILE A 131 -16.92 -12.06 47.45
C ILE A 131 -17.27 -13.23 48.37
N GLU A 132 -16.32 -14.08 48.73
CA GLU A 132 -16.56 -15.20 49.66
C GLU A 132 -17.04 -14.67 51.03
N LYS A 133 -16.47 -13.56 51.52
CA LYS A 133 -16.92 -12.87 52.74
C LYS A 133 -18.32 -12.26 52.60
N LEU A 134 -18.63 -11.65 51.46
CA LEU A 134 -19.95 -11.08 51.18
C LEU A 134 -21.02 -12.17 51.09
N LEU A 135 -20.76 -13.23 50.32
CA LEU A 135 -21.67 -14.35 50.12
C LEU A 135 -21.89 -15.17 51.40
N ALA A 136 -20.94 -15.16 52.33
CA ALA A 136 -21.14 -15.76 53.64
C ALA A 136 -22.34 -15.15 54.40
N ARG A 137 -22.61 -13.85 54.22
CA ARG A 137 -23.67 -13.09 54.94
C ARG A 137 -25.10 -13.40 54.48
N TYR A 138 -25.28 -14.00 53.31
CA TYR A 138 -26.60 -14.26 52.73
C TYR A 138 -26.91 -15.76 52.66
N SER A 139 -28.19 -16.13 52.67
CA SER A 139 -28.63 -17.52 52.49
C SER A 139 -28.39 -17.99 51.04
N LEU A 140 -28.20 -19.30 50.86
CA LEU A 140 -27.95 -19.89 49.53
C LEU A 140 -29.09 -19.55 48.55
N THR A 141 -30.34 -19.56 49.01
CA THR A 141 -31.52 -19.22 48.21
C THR A 141 -31.48 -17.79 47.66
N ARG A 142 -31.09 -16.80 48.48
CA ARG A 142 -30.97 -15.41 48.03
C ARG A 142 -29.86 -15.22 47.00
N ILE A 143 -28.74 -15.93 47.16
CA ILE A 143 -27.62 -15.89 46.22
C ILE A 143 -28.02 -16.54 44.88
N LEU A 144 -28.67 -17.70 44.92
CA LEU A 144 -29.16 -18.36 43.71
C LEU A 144 -30.25 -17.54 43.01
N ALA A 145 -31.11 -16.84 43.75
CA ALA A 145 -32.07 -15.91 43.18
C ALA A 145 -31.37 -14.75 42.45
N PHE A 146 -30.28 -14.20 43.03
CA PHE A 146 -29.47 -13.17 42.38
C PHE A 146 -28.87 -13.65 41.04
N TYR A 147 -28.19 -14.80 41.01
CA TYR A 147 -27.69 -15.35 39.75
C TYR A 147 -28.82 -15.75 38.80
N GLY A 148 -29.96 -16.21 39.34
CA GLY A 148 -31.17 -16.51 38.59
C GLY A 148 -31.68 -15.32 37.80
N ILE A 149 -31.70 -14.11 38.38
CA ILE A 149 -32.09 -12.88 37.67
C ILE A 149 -31.22 -12.67 36.42
N PHE A 150 -29.89 -12.81 36.54
CA PHE A 150 -28.96 -12.56 35.44
C PHE A 150 -29.00 -13.60 34.31
N PHE A 151 -29.34 -14.85 34.60
CA PHE A 151 -29.37 -15.91 33.58
C PHE A 151 -30.78 -16.29 33.12
N VAL A 152 -31.79 -16.24 34.00
CA VAL A 152 -33.18 -16.61 33.68
C VAL A 152 -33.89 -15.51 32.92
N LEU A 153 -33.73 -14.23 33.29
CA LEU A 153 -34.42 -13.15 32.59
C LEU A 153 -34.01 -13.03 31.11
N PRO A 154 -32.71 -13.05 30.74
CA PRO A 154 -32.32 -13.07 29.33
C PRO A 154 -32.83 -14.32 28.60
N THR A 155 -32.85 -15.47 29.30
CA THR A 155 -33.37 -16.72 28.74
C THR A 155 -34.87 -16.66 28.45
N LEU A 156 -35.67 -15.97 29.28
CA LEU A 156 -37.14 -15.91 29.17
C LEU A 156 -37.67 -14.79 28.27
N PHE A 157 -36.97 -13.66 28.18
CA PHE A 157 -37.48 -12.49 27.44
C PHE A 157 -36.90 -12.33 26.04
N ASP A 158 -35.95 -13.17 25.63
CA ASP A 158 -35.23 -13.07 24.34
C ASP A 158 -34.66 -11.68 24.06
N LYS A 159 -34.49 -10.90 25.12
CA LYS A 159 -33.98 -9.56 25.11
C LYS A 159 -32.78 -9.54 26.02
N ASP A 160 -31.74 -8.91 25.51
CA ASP A 160 -30.52 -8.73 26.24
C ASP A 160 -30.65 -7.57 27.25
N ILE A 161 -31.47 -7.79 28.28
CA ILE A 161 -31.81 -6.78 29.31
C ILE A 161 -30.55 -6.21 29.97
N PHE A 162 -29.47 -6.99 30.03
CA PHE A 162 -28.23 -6.65 30.71
C PHE A 162 -27.03 -6.44 29.77
N GLY A 163 -27.21 -6.45 28.44
CA GLY A 163 -26.10 -6.30 27.50
C GLY A 163 -25.09 -7.45 27.47
N LEU A 164 -25.49 -8.67 27.84
CA LEU A 164 -24.67 -9.88 27.91
C LEU A 164 -24.51 -10.61 26.56
N GLY A 165 -25.40 -10.38 25.61
CA GLY A 165 -25.42 -11.02 24.28
C GLY A 165 -25.31 -12.55 24.36
N ASN A 166 -24.39 -13.12 23.56
CA ASN A 166 -24.10 -14.56 23.53
C ASN A 166 -23.26 -15.07 24.72
N GLY A 167 -22.90 -14.19 25.66
CA GLY A 167 -22.11 -14.49 26.84
C GLY A 167 -20.58 -14.43 26.67
N ASN A 168 -20.06 -14.06 25.50
CA ASN A 168 -18.63 -13.77 25.30
C ASN A 168 -18.29 -12.34 25.78
N ASN A 169 -18.52 -12.05 27.05
CA ASN A 169 -18.28 -10.74 27.65
C ASN A 169 -17.70 -10.88 29.07
N ILE A 170 -17.14 -9.78 29.60
CA ILE A 170 -16.47 -9.73 30.90
C ILE A 170 -17.45 -10.10 32.04
N LEU A 171 -18.68 -9.60 32.00
CA LEU A 171 -19.68 -9.76 33.06
C LEU A 171 -20.15 -11.21 33.18
N THR A 172 -20.42 -11.90 32.06
CA THR A 172 -20.79 -13.33 32.06
C THR A 172 -19.68 -14.19 32.64
N ALA A 173 -18.43 -13.97 32.20
CA ALA A 173 -17.29 -14.70 32.76
C ALA A 173 -17.05 -14.40 34.24
N PHE A 174 -17.24 -13.14 34.64
CA PHE A 174 -17.17 -12.74 36.04
C PHE A 174 -18.21 -13.49 36.87
N LEU A 175 -19.49 -13.44 36.48
CA LEU A 175 -20.59 -14.10 37.19
C LEU A 175 -20.41 -15.61 37.30
N LEU A 176 -20.01 -16.30 36.22
CA LEU A 176 -19.77 -17.75 36.24
C LEU A 176 -18.58 -18.12 37.12
N THR A 177 -17.52 -17.31 37.12
CA THR A 177 -16.36 -17.54 37.98
C THR A 177 -16.68 -17.26 39.45
N THR A 178 -17.46 -16.21 39.76
CA THR A 178 -17.89 -15.93 41.14
C THR A 178 -18.90 -16.95 41.66
N LEU A 179 -19.68 -17.56 40.77
CA LEU A 179 -20.53 -18.71 41.11
C LEU A 179 -19.67 -19.91 41.58
N GLY A 180 -18.53 -20.15 40.93
CA GLY A 180 -17.50 -21.10 41.39
C GLY A 180 -16.94 -20.77 42.78
N ALA A 181 -16.65 -19.49 43.04
CA ALA A 181 -16.19 -19.01 44.34
C ALA A 181 -17.27 -19.20 45.43
N MET A 182 -18.54 -18.98 45.12
CA MET A 182 -19.66 -19.28 46.02
C MET A 182 -19.66 -20.76 46.44
N PHE A 183 -19.49 -21.69 45.48
CA PHE A 183 -19.40 -23.13 45.77
C PHE A 183 -18.20 -23.47 46.67
N SER A 184 -17.11 -22.71 46.57
CA SER A 184 -15.95 -22.82 47.47
C SER A 184 -16.29 -22.38 48.90
N ALA A 185 -16.95 -21.23 49.07
CA ALA A 185 -17.27 -20.64 50.37
C ALA A 185 -18.33 -21.39 51.18
N LYS A 186 -19.45 -21.78 50.56
CA LYS A 186 -20.59 -22.39 51.26
C LYS A 186 -20.41 -23.89 51.58
N LYS A 187 -19.25 -24.48 51.26
CA LYS A 187 -18.94 -25.91 51.47
C LYS A 187 -20.12 -26.83 51.13
N ILE A 188 -20.77 -26.60 49.98
CA ILE A 188 -21.96 -27.34 49.59
C ILE A 188 -21.65 -28.85 49.57
N GLN A 189 -22.25 -29.58 50.53
CA GLN A 189 -22.03 -31.01 50.76
C GLN A 189 -22.46 -31.87 49.56
N ASN A 190 -22.04 -33.14 49.60
CA ASN A 190 -22.28 -34.12 48.55
C ASN A 190 -23.78 -34.30 48.24
N LEU A 191 -24.10 -34.50 46.96
CA LEU A 191 -25.45 -34.83 46.54
C LEU A 191 -25.73 -36.30 46.85
N GLY A 192 -26.84 -36.55 47.56
CA GLY A 192 -27.48 -37.86 47.63
C GLY A 192 -28.20 -38.21 46.31
N ILE A 193 -28.51 -39.49 46.12
CA ILE A 193 -29.08 -40.08 44.88
C ILE A 193 -30.33 -39.33 44.38
N LYS A 194 -31.23 -38.85 45.26
CA LYS A 194 -32.43 -38.08 44.87
C LYS A 194 -32.12 -36.75 44.17
N LYS A 195 -30.97 -36.13 44.46
CA LYS A 195 -30.54 -34.90 43.80
C LYS A 195 -29.73 -35.15 42.52
N LEU A 196 -29.21 -36.38 42.32
CA LEU A 196 -28.61 -36.83 41.05
C LEU A 196 -29.67 -36.94 39.94
N ILE A 197 -30.91 -37.32 40.28
CA ILE A 197 -32.06 -37.31 39.35
C ILE A 197 -32.36 -35.86 38.89
N GLY A 198 -32.30 -34.88 39.79
CA GLY A 198 -32.46 -33.47 39.45
C GLY A 198 -31.32 -32.91 38.58
N VAL A 199 -30.08 -33.36 38.79
CA VAL A 199 -28.92 -33.05 37.94
C VAL A 199 -29.08 -33.61 36.52
N GLY A 200 -29.54 -34.86 36.41
CA GLY A 200 -29.86 -35.49 35.12
C GLY A 200 -31.00 -34.78 34.39
N GLY A 201 -32.03 -34.33 35.13
CA GLY A 201 -33.14 -33.57 34.58
C GLY A 201 -32.72 -32.23 33.96
N LEU A 202 -31.81 -31.48 34.61
CA LEU A 202 -31.29 -30.21 34.06
C LEU A 202 -30.49 -30.42 32.76
N LEU A 203 -29.69 -31.48 32.69
CA LEU A 203 -28.95 -31.84 31.48
C LEU A 203 -29.89 -32.24 30.34
N LEU A 204 -30.92 -33.04 30.65
CA LEU A 204 -31.92 -33.47 29.68
C LEU A 204 -32.72 -32.29 29.13
N VAL A 205 -33.17 -31.38 30.00
CA VAL A 205 -33.91 -30.18 29.61
C VAL A 205 -33.07 -29.28 28.70
N ASN A 206 -31.79 -29.05 29.04
CA ASN A 206 -30.90 -28.26 28.21
C ASN A 206 -30.68 -28.92 26.83
N LEU A 207 -30.49 -30.24 26.76
CA LEU A 207 -30.33 -30.96 25.51
C LEU A 207 -31.61 -30.95 24.64
N ILE A 208 -32.78 -31.14 25.26
CA ILE A 208 -34.08 -31.09 24.56
C ILE A 208 -34.31 -29.70 23.97
N LEU A 209 -34.03 -28.64 24.74
CA LEU A 209 -34.21 -27.28 24.26
C LEU A 209 -33.21 -26.93 23.13
N ALA A 210 -31.95 -27.37 23.24
CA ALA A 210 -30.96 -27.23 22.17
C ALA A 210 -31.40 -27.91 20.86
N LEU A 211 -32.02 -29.10 20.98
CA LEU A 211 -32.51 -29.86 19.83
C LEU A 211 -33.77 -29.29 19.22
N THR A 212 -34.70 -28.78 20.03
CA THR A 212 -36.03 -28.37 19.56
C THR A 212 -36.09 -26.92 19.11
N MET A 213 -35.24 -26.04 19.63
CA MET A 213 -35.34 -24.59 19.35
C MET A 213 -35.01 -24.16 17.92
N PRO A 214 -34.08 -24.78 17.19
CA PRO A 214 -33.94 -24.53 15.76
C PRO A 214 -35.22 -24.85 14.97
N TYR A 215 -35.94 -25.90 15.37
CA TYR A 215 -37.23 -26.26 14.79
C TYR A 215 -38.31 -25.23 15.13
N VAL A 216 -38.40 -24.84 16.40
CA VAL A 216 -39.37 -23.83 16.88
C VAL A 216 -39.11 -22.48 16.21
N SER A 217 -37.86 -22.03 16.14
CA SER A 217 -37.50 -20.77 15.49
C SER A 217 -37.97 -20.73 14.04
N LEU A 218 -37.68 -21.78 13.26
CA LEU A 218 -38.09 -21.83 11.86
C LEU A 218 -39.61 -21.88 11.71
N LYS A 219 -40.33 -22.62 12.57
CA LYS A 219 -41.78 -22.77 12.48
C LYS A 219 -42.56 -21.55 12.96
N VAL A 220 -42.05 -20.82 13.95
CA VAL A 220 -42.73 -19.68 14.56
C VAL A 220 -42.30 -18.36 13.91
N HIS A 221 -41.01 -18.20 13.57
CA HIS A 221 -40.43 -16.95 13.08
C HIS A 221 -40.04 -16.98 11.61
N ALA A 222 -40.19 -18.12 10.93
CA ALA A 222 -39.74 -18.33 9.54
C ALA A 222 -38.23 -18.06 9.32
N ASP A 223 -37.44 -18.05 10.39
CA ASP A 223 -36.00 -17.81 10.37
C ASP A 223 -35.29 -18.55 11.54
N LEU A 224 -33.96 -18.43 11.60
CA LEU A 224 -33.13 -19.01 12.68
C LEU A 224 -32.75 -17.99 13.76
N SER A 225 -33.45 -16.85 13.85
CA SER A 225 -33.09 -15.75 14.77
C SER A 225 -33.05 -16.17 16.24
N THR A 226 -33.93 -17.09 16.65
CA THR A 226 -34.06 -17.57 18.04
C THR A 226 -33.51 -18.99 18.25
N ALA A 227 -32.96 -19.61 17.19
CA ALA A 227 -32.55 -21.01 17.18
C ALA A 227 -31.54 -21.37 18.27
N TYR A 228 -30.66 -20.42 18.64
CA TYR A 228 -29.58 -20.64 19.61
C TYR A 228 -29.84 -20.02 20.98
N ARG A 229 -31.07 -19.58 21.26
CA ARG A 229 -31.43 -18.89 22.51
C ARG A 229 -31.10 -19.68 23.78
N PHE A 230 -31.15 -21.01 23.70
CA PHE A 230 -30.81 -21.91 24.82
C PHE A 230 -29.42 -22.54 24.69
N ASP A 231 -28.65 -22.12 23.68
CA ASP A 231 -27.31 -22.62 23.34
C ASP A 231 -26.26 -21.50 23.44
N VAL A 232 -26.44 -20.57 24.39
CA VAL A 232 -25.51 -19.46 24.68
C VAL A 232 -25.04 -19.50 26.13
N LEU A 233 -23.86 -18.95 26.43
CA LEU A 233 -23.27 -18.97 27.78
C LEU A 233 -24.14 -18.27 28.84
N THR A 234 -25.01 -17.36 28.41
CA THR A 234 -25.94 -16.59 29.25
C THR A 234 -27.25 -17.33 29.53
N SER A 235 -27.47 -18.47 28.88
CA SER A 235 -28.71 -19.22 29.06
C SER A 235 -28.74 -19.94 30.41
N ALA A 236 -29.85 -19.82 31.14
CA ALA A 236 -30.06 -20.51 32.40
C ALA A 236 -29.96 -22.03 32.27
N THR A 237 -30.28 -22.59 31.10
CA THR A 237 -30.19 -24.04 30.84
C THR A 237 -28.73 -24.48 30.70
N VAL A 238 -27.90 -23.70 29.99
CA VAL A 238 -26.44 -23.95 29.86
C VAL A 238 -25.75 -23.78 31.21
N VAL A 239 -26.07 -22.72 31.96
CA VAL A 239 -25.53 -22.51 33.31
C VAL A 239 -25.97 -23.64 34.25
N GLY A 240 -27.25 -24.02 34.21
CA GLY A 240 -27.79 -25.14 34.98
C GLY A 240 -27.09 -26.47 34.67
N ALA A 241 -26.89 -26.76 33.38
CA ALA A 241 -26.12 -27.92 32.91
C ALA A 241 -24.66 -27.86 33.39
N ALA A 242 -23.99 -26.72 33.30
CA ALA A 242 -22.62 -26.55 33.78
C ALA A 242 -22.50 -26.74 35.31
N VAL A 243 -23.46 -26.24 36.09
CA VAL A 243 -23.54 -26.50 37.54
C VAL A 243 -23.77 -27.98 37.83
N ALA A 244 -24.67 -28.62 37.09
CA ALA A 244 -24.93 -30.05 37.18
C ALA A 244 -23.66 -30.89 36.95
N VAL A 245 -22.92 -30.62 35.87
CA VAL A 245 -21.65 -31.30 35.57
C VAL A 245 -20.59 -30.97 36.63
N PHE A 246 -20.48 -29.70 37.05
CA PHE A 246 -19.55 -29.27 38.10
C PHE A 246 -19.75 -30.08 39.39
N LEU A 247 -21.00 -30.28 39.80
CA LEU A 247 -21.36 -31.02 41.00
C LEU A 247 -21.01 -32.51 40.94
N LEU A 248 -20.95 -33.10 39.74
CA LEU A 248 -20.46 -34.46 39.50
C LEU A 248 -18.92 -34.50 39.54
N VAL A 249 -18.29 -33.58 38.82
CA VAL A 249 -16.83 -33.57 38.60
C VAL A 249 -16.05 -33.09 39.82
N LYS A 250 -16.64 -32.26 40.71
CA LYS A 250 -15.97 -31.75 41.93
C LYS A 250 -15.48 -32.86 42.87
N LYS A 251 -16.09 -34.07 42.82
CA LYS A 251 -15.64 -35.24 43.61
C LYS A 251 -14.27 -35.76 43.14
N VAL A 252 -13.95 -35.51 41.88
CA VAL A 252 -12.78 -36.05 41.18
C VAL A 252 -11.71 -34.97 41.00
N ILE A 253 -12.05 -33.68 41.02
CA ILE A 253 -11.07 -32.60 40.88
C ILE A 253 -10.37 -32.30 42.21
N ALA A 254 -9.04 -32.28 42.19
CA ALA A 254 -8.24 -31.80 43.33
C ALA A 254 -8.15 -30.26 43.31
N LYS A 255 -8.65 -29.61 44.36
CA LYS A 255 -8.83 -28.15 44.44
C LYS A 255 -7.55 -27.32 44.19
N GLU A 256 -6.37 -27.86 44.49
CA GLU A 256 -5.08 -27.13 44.43
C GLU A 256 -4.22 -27.43 43.18
N LYS A 257 -4.76 -28.15 42.17
CA LYS A 257 -3.96 -28.66 41.03
C LYS A 257 -4.56 -28.35 39.66
N LEU A 258 -5.23 -27.20 39.49
CA LEU A 258 -5.80 -26.78 38.19
C LEU A 258 -4.69 -26.19 37.28
N PRO A 259 -4.64 -26.50 35.96
CA PRO A 259 -3.66 -25.91 35.05
C PRO A 259 -4.02 -24.47 34.66
N GLU A 260 -3.76 -23.52 35.58
CA GLU A 260 -4.20 -22.11 35.50
C GLU A 260 -3.91 -21.42 34.15
N TYR A 261 -2.67 -21.53 33.65
CA TYR A 261 -2.26 -20.91 32.39
C TYR A 261 -2.97 -21.51 31.18
N SER A 262 -3.06 -22.84 31.10
CA SER A 262 -3.76 -23.53 30.01
C SER A 262 -5.25 -23.18 30.01
N SER A 263 -5.87 -23.10 31.19
CA SER A 263 -7.27 -22.67 31.34
C SER A 263 -7.49 -21.23 30.87
N LEU A 264 -6.60 -20.31 31.24
CA LEU A 264 -6.71 -18.91 30.82
C LEU A 264 -6.44 -18.73 29.31
N LEU A 265 -5.44 -19.42 28.76
CA LEU A 265 -5.16 -19.40 27.32
C LEU A 265 -6.31 -20.00 26.50
N MET A 266 -6.99 -21.00 27.04
CA MET A 266 -8.21 -21.54 26.42
C MET A 266 -9.31 -20.47 26.34
N LEU A 267 -9.53 -19.69 27.41
CA LEU A 267 -10.48 -18.57 27.39
C LEU A 267 -10.06 -17.47 26.41
N VAL A 268 -8.75 -17.20 26.28
CA VAL A 268 -8.24 -16.27 25.25
C VAL A 268 -8.54 -16.78 23.85
N PHE A 269 -8.27 -18.06 23.58
CA PHE A 269 -8.53 -18.66 22.28
C PHE A 269 -10.01 -18.60 21.90
N VAL A 270 -10.91 -19.01 22.80
CA VAL A 270 -12.37 -19.01 22.56
C VAL A 270 -12.91 -17.60 22.30
N SER A 271 -12.34 -16.58 22.92
CA SER A 271 -12.77 -15.20 22.75
C SER A 271 -12.12 -14.46 21.57
N ASN A 272 -10.97 -14.94 21.05
CA ASN A 272 -10.17 -14.21 20.08
C ASN A 272 -10.44 -14.66 18.63
N THR A 273 -11.31 -13.91 17.96
CA THR A 273 -11.73 -14.15 16.57
C THR A 273 -10.59 -14.14 15.55
N PHE A 274 -9.51 -13.39 15.78
CA PHE A 274 -8.36 -13.35 14.87
C PHE A 274 -7.56 -14.65 14.86
N ILE A 275 -7.29 -15.21 16.05
CA ILE A 275 -6.57 -16.49 16.17
C ILE A 275 -7.38 -17.59 15.48
N ILE A 276 -8.70 -17.58 15.69
CA ILE A 276 -9.64 -18.53 15.10
C ILE A 276 -9.66 -18.40 13.57
N SER A 277 -9.85 -17.19 13.04
CA SER A 277 -9.96 -16.99 11.58
C SER A 277 -8.67 -17.31 10.82
N LYS A 278 -7.51 -17.16 11.43
CA LYS A 278 -6.22 -17.51 10.82
C LYS A 278 -5.91 -19.00 10.87
N LEU A 279 -6.31 -19.70 11.93
CA LEU A 279 -6.09 -21.14 12.06
C LEU A 279 -7.13 -21.98 11.32
N ILE A 280 -8.26 -21.38 10.95
CA ILE A 280 -9.44 -22.08 10.42
C ILE A 280 -9.84 -21.43 9.10
N SER A 281 -9.49 -22.08 8.00
CA SER A 281 -9.85 -21.65 6.64
C SER A 281 -10.27 -22.83 5.78
N GLY A 282 -11.35 -22.67 5.01
CA GLY A 282 -11.85 -23.65 4.04
C GLY A 282 -12.86 -24.65 4.62
N GLU A 283 -13.56 -25.38 3.74
CA GLU A 283 -14.47 -26.46 4.12
C GLU A 283 -13.70 -27.77 4.33
N ALA A 284 -14.06 -28.54 5.36
CA ALA A 284 -13.47 -29.86 5.61
C ALA A 284 -14.45 -30.79 6.35
N LEU A 285 -14.17 -32.10 6.30
CA LEU A 285 -14.94 -33.12 7.00
C LEU A 285 -14.88 -32.93 8.54
N LEU A 286 -15.98 -33.25 9.23
CA LEU A 286 -16.11 -33.18 10.69
C LEU A 286 -14.93 -33.83 11.45
N ARG A 287 -14.47 -35.00 10.99
CA ARG A 287 -13.34 -35.74 11.60
C ARG A 287 -12.02 -34.97 11.49
N VAL A 288 -11.81 -34.23 10.40
CA VAL A 288 -10.62 -33.39 10.21
C VAL A 288 -10.64 -32.22 11.19
N TRP A 289 -11.80 -31.58 11.37
CA TRP A 289 -11.94 -30.50 12.36
C TRP A 289 -11.80 -30.97 13.80
N LEU A 290 -12.22 -32.20 14.11
CA LEU A 290 -11.97 -32.80 15.41
C LEU A 290 -10.46 -32.98 15.66
N LEU A 291 -9.73 -33.53 14.69
CA LEU A 291 -8.27 -33.67 14.77
C LEU A 291 -7.57 -32.31 14.93
N ARG A 292 -7.96 -31.30 14.13
CA ARG A 292 -7.44 -29.93 14.28
C ARG A 292 -7.73 -29.33 15.65
N SER A 293 -8.89 -29.61 16.22
CA SER A 293 -9.25 -29.15 17.56
C SER A 293 -8.36 -29.77 18.64
N VAL A 294 -8.02 -31.05 18.49
CA VAL A 294 -7.05 -31.73 19.35
C VAL A 294 -5.65 -31.11 19.21
N GLU A 295 -5.19 -30.83 17.98
CA GLU A 295 -3.91 -30.15 17.73
C GLU A 295 -3.86 -28.77 18.40
N ILE A 296 -4.88 -27.93 18.18
CA ILE A 296 -4.99 -26.59 18.77
C ILE A 296 -4.95 -26.65 20.30
N VAL A 297 -5.76 -27.53 20.91
CA VAL A 297 -5.79 -27.67 22.36
C VAL A 297 -4.45 -28.19 22.89
N THR A 298 -3.79 -29.10 22.18
CA THR A 298 -2.44 -29.55 22.53
C THR A 298 -1.46 -28.37 22.59
N VAL A 299 -1.47 -27.50 21.59
CA VAL A 299 -0.62 -26.30 21.55
C VAL A 299 -0.94 -25.36 22.72
N ILE A 300 -2.23 -25.09 22.98
CA ILE A 300 -2.66 -24.26 24.13
C ILE A 300 -2.12 -24.82 25.45
N PHE A 301 -2.18 -26.14 25.63
CA PHE A 301 -1.69 -26.80 26.85
C PHE A 301 -0.17 -26.76 26.96
N ILE A 302 0.57 -26.95 25.86
CA ILE A 302 2.03 -26.82 25.82
C ILE A 302 2.45 -25.39 26.18
N LEU A 303 1.83 -24.38 25.57
CA LEU A 303 2.10 -22.97 25.88
C LEU A 303 1.80 -22.66 27.36
N GLY A 304 0.69 -23.18 27.88
CA GLY A 304 0.33 -23.02 29.30
C GLY A 304 1.32 -23.70 30.24
N LEU A 305 1.86 -24.87 29.87
CA LEU A 305 2.90 -25.57 30.63
C LEU A 305 4.21 -24.77 30.61
N LEU A 306 4.64 -24.26 29.45
CA LEU A 306 5.82 -23.43 29.32
C LEU A 306 5.71 -22.16 30.17
N ALA A 307 4.55 -21.48 30.12
CA ALA A 307 4.27 -20.33 30.97
C ALA A 307 4.37 -20.67 32.46
N ALA A 308 3.86 -21.84 32.88
CA ALA A 308 3.98 -22.31 34.25
C ALA A 308 5.43 -22.59 34.67
N ILE A 309 6.25 -23.14 33.77
CA ILE A 309 7.68 -23.38 34.03
C ILE A 309 8.43 -22.06 34.19
N VAL A 310 8.21 -21.10 33.29
CA VAL A 310 8.81 -19.76 33.37
C VAL A 310 8.40 -19.07 34.67
N ASP A 311 7.11 -19.08 34.98
CA ASP A 311 6.55 -18.53 36.21
C ASP A 311 7.17 -19.10 37.49
N SER A 312 7.52 -20.39 37.47
CA SER A 312 8.13 -21.10 38.60
C SER A 312 9.62 -20.79 38.80
N LYS A 313 10.33 -20.39 37.74
CA LYS A 313 11.77 -20.11 37.78
C LYS A 313 12.10 -18.63 37.96
N GLU A 314 11.17 -17.75 37.60
CA GLU A 314 11.44 -16.32 37.46
C GLU A 314 10.76 -15.48 38.56
N TYR A 315 11.53 -15.06 39.57
CA TYR A 315 11.10 -14.14 40.64
C TYR A 315 11.19 -12.65 40.26
N MET A 316 11.56 -12.35 39.01
CA MET A 316 11.89 -11.00 38.53
C MET A 316 10.75 -9.98 38.68
N LEU A 317 9.52 -10.37 38.32
CA LEU A 317 8.33 -9.51 38.45
C LEU A 317 8.01 -9.19 39.91
N GLU A 318 8.23 -10.16 40.80
CA GLU A 318 7.93 -10.03 42.22
C GLU A 318 8.90 -9.07 42.91
N ARG A 319 10.18 -9.11 42.51
CA ARG A 319 11.24 -8.25 43.05
C ARG A 319 11.22 -6.82 42.50
N LYS A 320 10.89 -6.63 41.21
CA LYS A 320 10.89 -5.30 40.57
C LYS A 320 9.68 -4.44 40.91
N TRP A 321 8.50 -5.03 41.07
CA TRP A 321 7.25 -4.26 41.18
C TRP A 321 6.72 -4.12 42.62
N LYS A 322 7.46 -4.60 43.64
CA LYS A 322 7.07 -4.50 45.07
C LYS A 322 5.60 -4.88 45.32
N LEU A 323 5.11 -5.91 44.63
CA LEU A 323 3.70 -6.33 44.63
C LEU A 323 3.22 -6.91 45.98
N SER A 324 4.10 -6.97 47.00
CA SER A 324 3.85 -7.59 48.30
C SER A 324 3.14 -6.69 49.33
N GLU A 325 3.10 -5.37 49.14
CA GLU A 325 2.83 -4.44 50.26
C GLU A 325 1.53 -3.61 50.16
N LEU A 326 0.78 -3.65 49.06
CA LEU A 326 -0.31 -2.69 48.85
C LEU A 326 -1.71 -3.35 48.77
N PRO A 327 -2.64 -2.99 49.68
CA PRO A 327 -4.06 -3.24 49.50
C PRO A 327 -4.55 -2.63 48.17
N LEU A 328 -5.42 -3.34 47.45
CA LEU A 328 -5.96 -2.91 46.14
C LEU A 328 -6.50 -1.46 46.12
N VAL A 329 -7.09 -0.99 47.21
CA VAL A 329 -7.66 0.36 47.33
C VAL A 329 -6.58 1.44 47.42
N ASP A 330 -5.51 1.19 48.18
CA ASP A 330 -4.37 2.09 48.28
C ASP A 330 -3.55 2.08 46.98
N TRP A 331 -3.52 0.94 46.30
CA TRP A 331 -2.92 0.80 44.98
C TRP A 331 -3.61 1.66 43.91
N PHE A 332 -4.95 1.70 43.85
CA PHE A 332 -5.66 2.59 42.91
C PHE A 332 -5.44 4.07 43.20
N LYS A 333 -5.41 4.47 44.48
CA LYS A 333 -5.10 5.86 44.88
C LYS A 333 -3.66 6.24 44.52
N SER A 334 -2.70 5.36 44.82
CA SER A 334 -1.28 5.54 44.44
C SER A 334 -1.14 5.67 42.93
N ILE A 335 -1.72 4.75 42.15
CA ILE A 335 -1.65 4.80 40.68
C ILE A 335 -2.21 6.10 40.14
N LYS A 336 -3.36 6.58 40.63
CA LYS A 336 -3.92 7.84 40.18
C LYS A 336 -2.93 8.98 40.46
N HIS A 337 -2.45 9.09 41.71
CA HIS A 337 -1.50 10.12 42.10
C HIS A 337 -0.18 10.04 41.31
N ASP A 338 0.40 8.85 41.18
CA ASP A 338 1.65 8.58 40.48
C ASP A 338 1.51 8.81 38.97
N PHE A 339 0.36 8.48 38.39
CA PHE A 339 0.06 8.74 36.98
C PHE A 339 -0.06 10.23 36.69
N PHE A 340 -0.82 10.98 37.51
CA PHE A 340 -0.93 12.43 37.36
C PHE A 340 0.44 13.11 37.59
N SER A 341 1.18 12.68 38.60
CA SER A 341 2.53 13.16 38.88
C SER A 341 3.47 12.87 37.71
N TYR A 342 3.42 11.65 37.16
CA TYR A 342 4.21 11.26 35.99
C TYR A 342 3.86 12.07 34.74
N ILE A 343 2.58 12.37 34.49
CA ILE A 343 2.15 13.24 33.40
C ILE A 343 2.73 14.64 33.58
N LEU A 344 2.63 15.21 34.79
CA LEU A 344 3.16 16.53 35.11
C LEU A 344 4.69 16.59 34.96
N GLU A 345 5.39 15.56 35.42
CA GLU A 345 6.84 15.41 35.27
C GLU A 345 7.28 15.20 33.83
N SER A 346 6.45 14.52 33.02
CA SER A 346 6.74 14.19 31.62
C SER A 346 6.09 15.15 30.61
N LYS A 347 5.49 16.26 31.06
CA LYS A 347 4.69 17.17 30.23
C LYS A 347 5.39 17.60 28.95
N TYR A 348 6.68 17.93 29.00
CA TYR A 348 7.45 18.35 27.82
C TYR A 348 7.67 17.20 26.83
N ARG A 349 7.84 15.96 27.32
CA ARG A 349 7.93 14.77 26.47
C ARG A 349 6.61 14.47 25.77
N ILE A 350 5.49 14.66 26.49
CA ILE A 350 4.14 14.52 25.92
C ILE A 350 3.91 15.60 24.86
N ILE A 351 4.22 16.86 25.15
CA ILE A 351 4.15 17.97 24.18
C ILE A 351 4.99 17.63 22.94
N ASN A 352 6.20 17.09 23.11
CA ASN A 352 7.03 16.67 21.98
C ASN A 352 6.35 15.60 21.12
N ILE A 353 5.73 14.59 21.72
CA ILE A 353 4.98 13.56 20.97
C ILE A 353 3.78 14.19 20.24
N VAL A 354 3.07 15.13 20.87
CA VAL A 354 1.94 15.84 20.26
C VAL A 354 2.41 16.67 19.05
N ILE A 355 3.52 17.41 19.17
CA ILE A 355 4.09 18.18 18.05
C ILE A 355 4.50 17.25 16.91
N LEU A 356 5.17 16.13 17.21
CA LEU A 356 5.54 15.15 16.19
C LEU A 356 4.30 14.50 15.52
N TYR A 357 3.19 14.34 16.26
CA TYR A 357 1.94 13.84 15.70
C TYR A 357 1.30 14.86 14.76
N ILE A 358 1.31 16.15 15.14
CA ILE A 358 0.87 17.24 14.26
C ILE A 358 1.74 17.27 12.99
N LEU A 359 3.06 17.16 13.11
CA LEU A 359 3.96 17.09 11.96
C LEU A 359 3.68 15.85 11.09
N ALA A 360 3.42 14.69 11.69
CA ALA A 360 3.04 13.47 10.97
C ALA A 360 1.73 13.65 10.20
N TYR A 361 0.74 14.32 10.80
CA TYR A 361 -0.51 14.68 10.13
C TYR A 361 -0.26 15.66 8.96
N CYS A 362 0.49 16.74 9.20
CA CYS A 362 0.91 17.72 8.19
C CYS A 362 1.65 17.06 7.01
N SER A 363 2.50 16.06 7.28
CA SER A 363 3.28 15.35 6.26
C SER A 363 2.44 14.53 5.28
N ILE A 364 1.16 14.31 5.58
CA ILE A 364 0.19 13.65 4.69
C ILE A 364 -0.68 14.71 4.01
N ILE A 365 -1.30 15.61 4.79
CA ILE A 365 -2.28 16.57 4.24
C ILE A 365 -1.66 17.54 3.24
N PHE A 366 -0.40 17.96 3.44
CA PHE A 366 0.24 18.92 2.54
C PHE A 366 0.73 18.30 1.24
N MET A 367 0.73 16.97 1.13
CA MET A 367 1.03 16.29 -0.14
C MET A 367 -0.11 16.43 -1.16
N SER A 368 -1.25 17.01 -0.76
CA SER A 368 -2.32 17.47 -1.65
C SER A 368 -2.32 19.01 -1.66
N PRO A 369 -1.84 19.65 -2.73
CA PRO A 369 -1.75 21.11 -2.83
C PRO A 369 -3.10 21.84 -2.74
N ASP A 370 -4.18 21.19 -3.19
CA ASP A 370 -5.55 21.70 -3.20
C ASP A 370 -6.38 21.25 -1.97
N PHE A 371 -5.75 20.53 -1.05
CA PHE A 371 -6.39 19.88 0.11
C PHE A 371 -7.56 18.94 -0.25
N SER A 372 -7.61 18.47 -1.49
CA SER A 372 -8.56 17.47 -1.95
C SER A 372 -8.00 16.05 -1.75
N ALA A 373 -8.85 15.02 -1.85
CA ALA A 373 -8.41 13.63 -1.79
C ALA A 373 -8.65 12.95 -3.14
N PRO A 374 -7.93 13.34 -4.21
CA PRO A 374 -8.26 12.96 -5.58
C PRO A 374 -8.11 11.46 -5.82
N HIS A 375 -7.22 10.81 -5.07
CA HIS A 375 -6.98 9.37 -5.11
C HIS A 375 -8.15 8.51 -4.57
N ILE A 376 -9.22 9.12 -4.04
CA ILE A 376 -10.46 8.42 -3.64
C ILE A 376 -11.45 8.35 -4.82
N GLY A 377 -11.19 9.04 -5.94
CA GLY A 377 -12.04 9.09 -7.12
C GLY A 377 -13.23 10.04 -6.99
N GLY A 378 -13.94 10.29 -8.10
CA GLY A 378 -14.99 11.32 -8.22
C GLY A 378 -16.27 11.14 -7.39
N LYS A 379 -16.33 10.15 -6.49
CA LYS A 379 -17.52 9.86 -5.65
C LYS A 379 -17.35 10.15 -4.16
N ALA A 380 -16.22 10.71 -3.72
CA ALA A 380 -15.98 11.00 -2.30
C ALA A 380 -15.99 12.51 -2.01
N THR A 381 -17.00 12.97 -1.30
CA THR A 381 -17.13 14.33 -0.71
C THR A 381 -16.13 14.60 0.43
N MET A 382 -15.06 13.81 0.56
CA MET A 382 -14.19 13.81 1.72
C MET A 382 -12.89 14.57 1.44
N THR A 383 -12.61 15.59 2.25
CA THR A 383 -11.37 16.38 2.17
C THR A 383 -10.15 15.56 2.58
N ILE A 384 -8.94 16.00 2.22
CA ILE A 384 -7.69 15.31 2.63
C ILE A 384 -7.56 15.20 4.16
N PHE A 385 -8.09 16.18 4.89
CA PHE A 385 -8.12 16.19 6.36
C PHE A 385 -8.92 15.01 6.92
N SER A 386 -10.17 14.88 6.46
CA SER A 386 -11.05 13.79 6.86
C SER A 386 -10.51 12.43 6.40
N TYR A 387 -9.92 12.36 5.20
CA TYR A 387 -9.27 11.14 4.72
C TYR A 387 -8.11 10.71 5.61
N ALA A 388 -7.17 11.62 5.88
CA ALA A 388 -5.99 11.35 6.70
C ALA A 388 -6.41 10.86 8.09
N PHE A 389 -7.35 11.57 8.74
CA PHE A 389 -7.77 11.27 10.10
C PHE A 389 -8.66 10.03 10.23
N PHE A 390 -9.66 9.83 9.35
CA PHE A 390 -10.63 8.74 9.51
C PHE A 390 -10.27 7.46 8.74
N ARG A 391 -9.50 7.55 7.64
CA ARG A 391 -9.14 6.38 6.81
C ARG A 391 -7.67 5.99 6.90
N ARG A 392 -6.78 6.93 7.22
CA ARG A 392 -5.33 6.73 7.24
C ARG A 392 -4.69 7.02 8.60
N GLN A 393 -5.47 6.95 9.68
CA GLN A 393 -4.98 7.17 11.05
C GLN A 393 -3.75 6.32 11.39
N GLN A 394 -3.74 5.07 10.95
CA GLN A 394 -2.60 4.15 11.10
C GLN A 394 -1.33 4.70 10.44
N MET A 395 -1.41 5.32 9.27
CA MET A 395 -0.23 5.91 8.61
C MET A 395 0.28 7.15 9.34
N ILE A 396 -0.59 7.92 9.98
CA ILE A 396 -0.17 9.03 10.86
C ILE A 396 0.63 8.48 12.03
N TRP A 397 0.18 7.38 12.66
CA TRP A 397 0.93 6.70 13.73
C TRP A 397 2.28 6.16 13.27
N LEU A 398 2.35 5.60 12.05
CA LEU A 398 3.61 5.12 11.48
C LEU A 398 4.59 6.27 11.24
N ASN A 399 4.15 7.37 10.62
CA ASN A 399 4.99 8.55 10.40
C ASN A 399 5.42 9.20 11.72
N LEU A 400 4.52 9.26 12.73
CA LEU A 400 4.88 9.68 14.08
C LEU A 400 6.00 8.81 14.65
N LEU A 401 5.92 7.48 14.51
CA LEU A 401 6.96 6.58 14.98
C LEU A 401 8.30 6.87 14.28
N LEU A 402 8.30 7.06 12.97
CA LEU A 402 9.51 7.38 12.20
C LEU A 402 10.11 8.73 12.63
N PHE A 403 9.28 9.77 12.77
CA PHE A 403 9.70 11.08 13.27
C PHE A 403 10.22 11.03 14.71
N TYR A 404 9.57 10.22 15.56
CA TYR A 404 10.05 9.96 16.91
C TYR A 404 11.41 9.26 16.91
N LEU A 405 11.66 8.33 15.97
CA LEU A 405 12.97 7.68 15.84
C LEU A 405 14.07 8.64 15.37
N ILE A 406 13.76 9.60 14.50
CA ILE A 406 14.68 10.71 14.14
C ILE A 406 15.05 11.51 15.40
N TYR A 407 14.04 11.90 16.19
CA TYR A 407 14.27 12.56 17.48
C TYR A 407 15.11 11.70 18.45
N ARG A 408 14.84 10.39 18.53
CA ARG A 408 15.59 9.48 19.41
C ARG A 408 17.03 9.29 18.98
N LEU A 409 17.31 9.31 17.68
CA LEU A 409 18.66 9.29 17.13
C LEU A 409 19.42 10.55 17.58
N LEU A 410 18.84 11.73 17.36
CA LEU A 410 19.43 13.02 17.76
C LEU A 410 19.64 13.15 19.27
N LEU A 411 18.67 12.67 20.06
CA LEU A 411 18.78 12.63 21.51
C LEU A 411 19.83 11.64 21.99
N GLY A 412 19.97 10.51 21.29
CA GLY A 412 21.03 9.55 21.49
C GLY A 412 22.41 10.20 21.35
N VAL A 413 22.61 11.02 20.32
CA VAL A 413 23.89 11.69 20.05
C VAL A 413 24.12 12.88 21.00
N THR A 414 23.18 13.82 21.08
CA THR A 414 23.37 15.09 21.80
C THR A 414 23.14 15.00 23.31
N ASN A 415 22.30 14.05 23.75
CA ASN A 415 21.78 13.96 25.12
C ASN A 415 21.13 15.26 25.65
N ARG A 416 20.63 16.10 24.75
CA ARG A 416 19.96 17.37 25.06
C ARG A 416 18.56 17.35 24.49
N PHE A 417 17.57 17.39 25.37
CA PHE A 417 16.16 17.25 24.99
C PHE A 417 15.71 18.34 24.01
N TRP A 418 15.91 19.62 24.36
CA TRP A 418 15.39 20.71 23.53
C TRP A 418 16.14 20.83 22.22
N VAL A 419 17.46 20.66 22.24
CA VAL A 419 18.27 20.59 21.01
C VAL A 419 17.74 19.50 20.08
N SER A 420 17.52 18.29 20.59
CA SER A 420 17.06 17.17 19.76
C SER A 420 15.64 17.38 19.24
N SER A 421 14.72 17.82 20.10
CA SER A 421 13.32 18.06 19.73
C SER A 421 13.19 19.17 18.70
N ILE A 422 13.74 20.36 18.97
CA ILE A 422 13.58 21.52 18.09
C ILE A 422 14.32 21.33 16.77
N PHE A 423 15.50 20.72 16.79
CA PHE A 423 16.20 20.36 15.56
C PHE A 423 15.39 19.34 14.74
N SER A 424 14.75 18.36 15.38
CA SER A 424 13.86 17.42 14.68
C SER A 424 12.69 18.15 14.02
N TYR A 425 12.06 19.11 14.72
CA TYR A 425 10.95 19.88 14.15
C TYR A 425 11.39 20.70 12.94
N ALA A 426 12.55 21.37 13.04
CA ALA A 426 13.12 22.13 11.93
C ALA A 426 13.41 21.22 10.73
N LEU A 427 14.09 20.08 10.96
CA LEU A 427 14.42 19.12 9.91
C LEU A 427 13.17 18.55 9.23
N ILE A 428 12.19 18.10 10.00
CA ILE A 428 10.93 17.54 9.48
C ILE A 428 10.12 18.62 8.76
N GLY A 429 10.03 19.83 9.33
CA GLY A 429 9.31 20.95 8.71
C GLY A 429 9.92 21.35 7.36
N VAL A 430 11.24 21.46 7.27
CA VAL A 430 11.95 21.74 6.01
C VAL A 430 11.71 20.63 4.99
N ALA A 431 11.77 19.35 5.41
CA ALA A 431 11.50 18.23 4.52
C ALA A 431 10.06 18.27 3.96
N ILE A 432 9.06 18.49 4.82
CA ILE A 432 7.66 18.63 4.40
C ILE A 432 7.50 19.77 3.39
N VAL A 433 8.04 20.96 3.68
CA VAL A 433 7.95 22.11 2.77
C VAL A 433 8.64 21.82 1.43
N ALA A 434 9.80 21.17 1.45
CA ALA A 434 10.52 20.80 0.24
C ALA A 434 9.72 19.78 -0.61
N ASP A 435 9.09 18.79 0.03
CA ASP A 435 8.19 17.84 -0.64
C ASP A 435 6.96 18.53 -1.25
N VAL A 436 6.35 19.50 -0.54
CA VAL A 436 5.20 20.28 -1.06
C VAL A 436 5.58 21.06 -2.31
N ILE A 437 6.68 21.79 -2.26
CA ILE A 437 7.18 22.57 -3.40
C ILE A 437 7.47 21.63 -4.57
N LYS A 438 8.11 20.48 -4.30
CA LYS A 438 8.44 19.52 -5.35
C LYS A 438 7.19 18.89 -5.97
N ILE A 439 6.20 18.48 -5.17
CA ILE A 439 4.92 17.96 -5.68
C ILE A 439 4.22 19.01 -6.54
N TYR A 440 4.20 20.28 -6.11
CA TYR A 440 3.61 21.36 -6.90
C TYR A 440 4.26 21.52 -8.28
N TYR A 441 5.60 21.43 -8.37
CA TYR A 441 6.32 21.63 -9.63
C TYR A 441 6.56 20.36 -10.44
N ARG A 442 6.48 19.17 -9.85
CA ARG A 442 6.89 17.89 -10.48
C ARG A 442 5.91 16.73 -10.29
N SER A 443 4.83 16.88 -9.52
CA SER A 443 3.91 15.78 -9.17
C SER A 443 4.61 14.54 -8.59
N GLU A 444 5.69 14.76 -7.85
CA GLU A 444 6.39 13.72 -7.08
C GLU A 444 7.07 14.33 -5.83
N PRO A 445 7.09 13.60 -4.69
CA PRO A 445 7.88 13.96 -3.52
C PRO A 445 9.38 13.80 -3.82
N ILE A 446 10.23 14.17 -2.88
CA ILE A 446 11.68 13.94 -2.98
C ILE A 446 11.94 12.43 -3.05
N LEU A 447 12.78 12.01 -4.01
CA LEU A 447 13.18 10.62 -4.18
C LEU A 447 14.63 10.39 -3.70
N PRO A 448 14.98 9.20 -3.21
CA PRO A 448 16.34 8.90 -2.75
C PRO A 448 17.43 9.12 -3.80
N THR A 449 17.13 8.87 -5.09
CA THR A 449 18.06 9.08 -6.21
C THR A 449 18.45 10.54 -6.41
N GLU A 450 17.62 11.49 -5.99
CA GLU A 450 17.91 12.91 -6.11
C GLU A 450 18.76 13.42 -4.95
N VAL A 451 18.62 12.82 -3.77
CA VAL A 451 19.48 13.13 -2.61
C VAL A 451 20.93 12.68 -2.87
N THR A 452 21.14 11.67 -3.73
CA THR A 452 22.50 11.25 -4.10
C THR A 452 23.06 12.03 -5.30
N MET A 453 22.22 12.75 -6.05
CA MET A 453 22.64 13.58 -7.19
C MET A 453 22.87 15.03 -6.79
N THR A 454 24.14 15.47 -6.79
CA THR A 454 24.51 16.84 -6.43
C THR A 454 23.91 17.90 -7.37
N SER A 455 23.69 17.56 -8.64
CA SER A 455 23.03 18.45 -9.62
C SER A 455 21.55 18.71 -9.29
N ALA A 456 20.88 17.79 -8.58
CA ALA A 456 19.46 17.92 -8.25
C ALA A 456 19.20 18.98 -7.17
N TYR A 457 20.17 19.25 -6.27
CA TYR A 457 20.00 20.26 -5.21
C TYR A 457 19.81 21.67 -5.76
N GLY A 458 20.58 22.05 -6.78
CA GLY A 458 20.45 23.37 -7.42
C GLY A 458 19.10 23.54 -8.11
N GLU A 459 18.55 22.47 -8.68
CA GLU A 459 17.23 22.48 -9.29
C GLU A 459 16.12 22.61 -8.24
N ILE A 460 16.19 21.84 -7.15
CA ILE A 460 15.20 21.90 -6.05
C ILE A 460 15.23 23.28 -5.41
N LEU A 461 16.40 23.82 -5.10
CA LEU A 461 16.54 25.16 -4.52
C LEU A 461 16.04 26.24 -5.49
N GLY A 462 16.28 26.09 -6.79
CA GLY A 462 15.79 27.01 -7.81
C GLY A 462 14.27 27.02 -8.01
N MET A 463 13.54 26.02 -7.49
CA MET A 463 12.07 26.01 -7.47
C MET A 463 11.49 26.81 -6.30
N VAL A 464 12.28 27.05 -5.26
CA VAL A 464 11.81 27.71 -4.04
C VAL A 464 11.75 29.22 -4.26
N PRO A 465 10.59 29.87 -4.13
CA PRO A 465 10.49 31.33 -4.18
C PRO A 465 11.38 31.99 -3.11
N GLU A 466 12.00 33.12 -3.45
CA GLU A 466 12.87 33.87 -2.52
C GLU A 466 12.18 34.19 -1.19
N SER A 467 10.88 34.49 -1.21
CA SER A 467 10.08 34.73 -0.01
C SER A 467 10.09 33.54 0.96
N ILE A 468 10.03 32.31 0.44
CA ILE A 468 10.06 31.09 1.26
C ILE A 468 11.43 30.93 1.93
N PHE A 469 12.53 31.28 1.26
CA PHE A 469 13.86 31.26 1.88
C PHE A 469 13.95 32.21 3.08
N TRP A 470 13.46 33.45 2.94
CA TRP A 470 13.45 34.41 4.05
C TRP A 470 12.54 33.96 5.19
N ILE A 471 11.34 33.44 4.88
CA ILE A 471 10.41 32.89 5.87
C ILE A 471 11.07 31.71 6.62
N ALA A 472 11.71 30.80 5.90
CA ALA A 472 12.42 29.66 6.48
C ALA A 472 13.58 30.11 7.38
N LEU A 473 14.37 31.09 6.94
CA LEU A 473 15.48 31.64 7.73
C LEU A 473 14.98 32.27 9.03
N VAL A 474 13.97 33.14 8.97
CA VAL A 474 13.36 33.76 10.16
C VAL A 474 12.78 32.69 11.08
N GLY A 475 12.08 31.70 10.53
CA GLY A 475 11.56 30.56 11.28
C GLY A 475 12.65 29.78 12.02
N ILE A 476 13.76 29.49 11.35
CA ILE A 476 14.93 28.80 11.94
C ILE A 476 15.53 29.65 13.07
N LEU A 477 15.71 30.96 12.86
CA LEU A 477 16.25 31.86 13.90
C LEU A 477 15.34 31.91 15.14
N ILE A 478 14.02 31.95 14.96
CA ILE A 478 13.05 31.87 16.06
C ILE A 478 13.17 30.53 16.78
N LEU A 479 13.23 29.41 16.05
CA LEU A 479 13.41 28.08 16.65
C LEU A 479 14.72 27.97 17.44
N VAL A 480 15.82 28.55 16.94
CA VAL A 480 17.10 28.61 17.65
C VAL A 480 16.99 29.45 18.93
N GLY A 481 16.31 30.60 18.88
CA GLY A 481 16.04 31.43 20.05
C GLY A 481 15.20 30.70 21.11
N ILE A 482 14.16 29.98 20.70
CA ILE A 482 13.34 29.12 21.57
C ILE A 482 14.20 28.00 22.17
N MET A 483 15.04 27.35 21.37
CA MET A 483 15.93 26.29 21.82
C MET A 483 16.88 26.76 22.91
N ILE A 484 17.57 27.89 22.70
CA ILE A 484 18.49 28.47 23.70
C ILE A 484 17.72 28.85 24.97
N THR A 485 16.54 29.46 24.82
CA THR A 485 15.70 29.87 25.95
C THR A 485 15.23 28.68 26.77
N CYS A 486 14.75 27.61 26.12
CA CYS A 486 14.29 26.39 26.78
C CYS A 486 15.43 25.62 27.47
N GLU A 487 16.61 25.53 26.85
CA GLU A 487 17.80 24.91 27.48
C GLU A 487 18.23 25.67 28.74
N ARG A 488 18.09 27.00 28.77
CA ARG A 488 18.46 27.83 29.94
C ARG A 488 17.38 27.85 31.01
N LYS A 489 16.11 28.08 30.65
CA LYS A 489 15.02 28.30 31.61
C LYS A 489 14.35 27.02 32.08
N VAL A 490 14.38 25.94 31.29
CA VAL A 490 13.63 24.71 31.58
C VAL A 490 14.46 23.45 31.22
N PRO A 491 15.66 23.28 31.78
CA PRO A 491 16.53 22.15 31.44
C PRO A 491 15.85 20.82 31.77
N GLN A 492 16.00 19.85 30.88
CA GLN A 492 15.44 18.51 31.06
C GLN A 492 16.50 17.52 31.55
N LYS A 493 16.06 16.51 32.31
CA LYS A 493 16.96 15.44 32.80
C LYS A 493 17.60 14.69 31.63
N LYS A 494 18.93 14.59 31.68
CA LYS A 494 19.73 13.78 30.74
C LYS A 494 19.35 12.31 30.86
N ILE A 495 19.53 11.57 29.76
CA ILE A 495 19.24 10.15 29.70
C ILE A 495 20.54 9.37 29.95
N GLY A 496 20.44 8.26 30.67
CA GLY A 496 21.56 7.33 30.88
C GLY A 496 22.08 6.73 29.56
N GLY A 497 23.29 6.19 29.58
CA GLY A 497 23.95 5.66 28.38
C GLY A 497 23.18 4.53 27.68
N ILE A 498 22.65 3.56 28.44
CA ILE A 498 21.98 2.38 27.88
C ILE A 498 20.73 2.78 27.05
N PRO A 499 19.75 3.55 27.56
CA PRO A 499 18.59 3.93 26.76
C PRO A 499 18.93 4.81 25.54
N ARG A 500 20.04 5.54 25.56
CA ARG A 500 20.53 6.30 24.39
C ARG A 500 20.99 5.34 23.29
N ILE A 501 21.85 4.38 23.63
CA ILE A 501 22.35 3.37 22.68
C ILE A 501 21.18 2.57 22.11
N ILE A 502 20.23 2.13 22.95
CA ILE A 502 19.02 1.43 22.49
C ILE A 502 18.24 2.30 21.50
N GLY A 503 18.06 3.60 21.78
CA GLY A 503 17.36 4.52 20.88
C GLY A 503 18.03 4.64 19.51
N ILE A 504 19.37 4.74 19.49
CA ILE A 504 20.16 4.80 18.26
C ILE A 504 20.05 3.49 17.47
N VAL A 505 20.29 2.35 18.13
CA VAL A 505 20.26 1.03 17.49
C VAL A 505 18.88 0.76 16.89
N VAL A 506 17.80 1.02 17.62
CA VAL A 506 16.43 0.85 17.11
C VAL A 506 16.17 1.76 15.92
N ALA A 507 16.56 3.03 15.98
CA ALA A 507 16.39 3.94 14.85
C ALA A 507 17.13 3.44 13.60
N ILE A 508 18.41 3.06 13.75
CA ILE A 508 19.23 2.52 12.66
C ILE A 508 18.63 1.23 12.11
N SER A 509 18.16 0.31 12.96
CA SER A 509 17.55 -0.95 12.51
C SER A 509 16.25 -0.71 11.72
N ILE A 510 15.38 0.19 12.19
CA ILE A 510 14.12 0.49 11.49
C ILE A 510 14.38 1.19 10.16
N PHE A 511 15.20 2.25 10.14
CA PHE A 511 15.54 2.92 8.88
C PHE A 511 16.33 2.02 7.94
N GLY A 512 17.24 1.18 8.45
CA GLY A 512 17.99 0.21 7.65
C GLY A 512 17.11 -0.89 7.04
N SER A 513 15.99 -1.23 7.67
CA SER A 513 15.03 -2.20 7.13
C SER A 513 14.30 -1.70 5.86
N SER A 514 14.38 -0.40 5.53
CA SER A 514 13.81 0.19 4.31
C SER A 514 14.29 -0.46 3.01
N THR A 515 15.49 -1.04 3.01
CA THR A 515 16.05 -1.84 1.90
C THR A 515 15.24 -3.09 1.54
N LYS A 516 14.21 -3.41 2.33
CA LYS A 516 13.33 -4.55 2.10
C LYS A 516 11.85 -4.16 2.01
N PHE A 517 11.49 -2.88 2.03
CA PHE A 517 10.07 -2.47 2.09
C PHE A 517 9.28 -2.84 0.84
N ASN A 518 9.92 -2.81 -0.33
CA ASN A 518 9.30 -2.97 -1.64
C ASN A 518 9.69 -4.29 -2.34
N HIS A 519 10.36 -5.21 -1.65
CA HIS A 519 10.79 -6.49 -2.21
C HIS A 519 9.73 -7.58 -2.06
N THR A 520 9.56 -8.40 -3.09
CA THR A 520 8.66 -9.56 -3.06
C THR A 520 9.07 -10.55 -1.96
N ASN A 521 8.10 -11.08 -1.21
CA ASN A 521 8.30 -12.00 -0.05
C ASN A 521 9.07 -11.39 1.13
N SER A 522 9.14 -10.06 1.23
CA SER A 522 9.76 -9.39 2.36
C SER A 522 8.87 -9.42 3.59
N VAL A 523 9.38 -9.94 4.72
CA VAL A 523 8.66 -9.92 6.02
C VAL A 523 8.24 -8.50 6.39
N VAL A 524 9.12 -7.53 6.16
CA VAL A 524 8.89 -6.13 6.53
C VAL A 524 7.93 -5.46 5.55
N GLY A 525 8.04 -5.78 4.25
CA GLY A 525 7.09 -5.33 3.23
C GLY A 525 5.68 -5.85 3.51
N ASP A 526 5.54 -7.16 3.72
CA ASP A 526 4.27 -7.82 4.06
C ASP A 526 3.63 -7.22 5.34
N PHE A 527 4.46 -6.89 6.34
CA PHE A 527 4.01 -6.23 7.57
C PHE A 527 3.50 -4.82 7.30
N LEU A 528 4.27 -4.01 6.56
CA LEU A 528 3.91 -2.63 6.25
C LEU A 528 2.66 -2.55 5.37
N GLU A 529 2.53 -3.43 4.38
CA GLU A 529 1.34 -3.54 3.54
C GLU A 529 0.09 -3.88 4.38
N SER A 530 0.20 -4.87 5.28
CA SER A 530 -0.85 -5.22 6.24
C SER A 530 -1.17 -4.08 7.21
N TYR A 531 -0.17 -3.29 7.58
CA TYR A 531 -0.32 -2.11 8.43
C TYR A 531 -1.00 -0.94 7.69
N GLY A 532 -0.91 -0.88 6.37
CA GLY A 532 -1.58 0.10 5.51
C GLY A 532 -0.67 0.90 4.60
N ASN A 533 0.63 0.62 4.55
CA ASN A 533 1.56 1.23 3.58
C ASN A 533 1.30 0.65 2.19
N TYR A 534 0.79 1.47 1.28
CA TYR A 534 0.48 1.06 -0.08
C TYR A 534 1.40 1.83 -1.03
N PRO A 535 2.63 1.33 -1.27
CA PRO A 535 3.56 2.01 -2.16
C PRO A 535 2.93 2.12 -3.55
N THR A 536 2.74 3.36 -4.00
CA THR A 536 2.26 3.65 -5.36
C THR A 536 3.46 4.17 -6.13
N PHE A 537 4.17 3.27 -6.81
CA PHE A 537 5.38 3.65 -7.54
C PHE A 537 5.00 4.43 -8.80
N GLU A 538 3.97 4.00 -9.52
CA GLU A 538 3.49 4.61 -10.76
C GLU A 538 3.06 6.07 -10.63
N ASN A 539 2.61 6.46 -9.44
CA ASN A 539 2.15 7.79 -9.11
C ASN A 539 2.70 8.14 -7.73
N GLN A 540 3.89 8.75 -7.73
CA GLN A 540 4.64 9.06 -6.52
C GLN A 540 3.93 10.11 -5.66
N GLU A 541 3.22 11.07 -6.27
CA GLU A 541 2.35 12.01 -5.57
C GLU A 541 1.23 11.28 -4.83
N GLN A 542 0.49 10.38 -5.50
CA GLN A 542 -0.53 9.56 -4.86
C GLN A 542 0.06 8.72 -3.73
N GLY A 543 1.24 8.12 -3.92
CA GLY A 543 1.95 7.39 -2.88
C GLY A 543 2.25 8.25 -1.65
N ALA A 544 2.69 9.50 -1.85
CA ALA A 544 2.92 10.46 -0.78
C ALA A 544 1.62 10.90 -0.09
N GLN A 545 0.54 11.16 -0.84
CA GLN A 545 -0.78 11.52 -0.31
C GLN A 545 -1.39 10.38 0.54
N GLN A 546 -1.11 9.12 0.19
CA GLN A 546 -1.66 7.96 0.90
C GLN A 546 -0.81 7.56 2.11
N ASN A 547 0.52 7.62 2.01
CA ASN A 547 1.43 7.05 3.00
C ASN A 547 2.19 8.09 3.82
N GLY A 548 2.23 9.35 3.38
CA GLY A 548 3.17 10.38 3.82
C GLY A 548 4.47 10.35 3.02
N ALA A 549 5.07 11.51 2.78
CA ALA A 549 6.27 11.63 1.96
C ALA A 549 7.46 10.82 2.49
N LEU A 550 7.71 10.83 3.81
CA LEU A 550 8.81 10.04 4.39
C LEU A 550 8.62 8.54 4.13
N GLN A 551 7.41 8.01 4.31
CA GLN A 551 7.16 6.59 4.03
C GLN A 551 7.33 6.29 2.53
N GLN A 552 6.86 7.17 1.64
CA GLN A 552 7.05 7.01 0.20
C GLN A 552 8.53 7.11 -0.20
N PHE A 553 9.31 7.98 0.44
CA PHE A 553 10.77 8.05 0.29
C PHE A 553 11.42 6.71 0.68
N LEU A 554 11.06 6.15 1.84
CA LEU A 554 11.59 4.85 2.30
C LEU A 554 11.20 3.70 1.36
N ASN A 555 10.01 3.74 0.77
CA ASN A 555 9.58 2.75 -0.25
C ASN A 555 10.47 2.78 -1.50
N ASN A 556 11.13 3.91 -1.79
CA ASN A 556 11.98 4.11 -2.98
C ASN A 556 13.49 3.94 -2.71
N ILE A 557 13.93 3.52 -1.50
CA ILE A 557 15.36 3.40 -1.17
C ILE A 557 16.06 2.28 -1.95
N ASP A 558 15.47 1.08 -2.00
CA ASP A 558 16.03 -0.07 -2.73
C ASP A 558 15.14 -0.39 -3.92
N VAL A 559 15.19 0.47 -4.95
CA VAL A 559 14.51 0.20 -6.22
C VAL A 559 15.46 -0.54 -7.16
N THR A 560 14.96 -1.62 -7.75
CA THR A 560 15.68 -2.31 -8.80
C THR A 560 15.33 -1.67 -10.14
N ILE A 561 16.30 -1.21 -10.94
CA ILE A 561 16.02 -0.67 -12.28
C ILE A 561 15.48 -1.77 -13.20
N MET A 562 16.19 -2.91 -13.24
CA MET A 562 15.86 -4.06 -14.06
C MET A 562 16.39 -5.32 -13.40
N LYS A 563 15.63 -6.42 -13.45
CA LYS A 563 16.07 -7.70 -12.89
C LYS A 563 17.34 -8.19 -13.60
N LEU A 564 18.29 -8.75 -12.84
CA LEU A 564 19.51 -9.32 -13.40
C LEU A 564 19.17 -10.47 -14.37
N GLU A 565 19.68 -10.37 -15.59
CA GLU A 565 19.55 -11.42 -16.60
C GLU A 565 20.66 -12.46 -16.39
N SER A 566 20.31 -13.72 -16.15
CA SER A 566 21.28 -14.80 -15.83
C SER A 566 22.31 -15.05 -16.94
N SER A 567 21.97 -14.72 -18.19
CA SER A 567 22.86 -14.84 -19.35
C SER A 567 23.75 -13.61 -19.60
N TYR A 568 23.60 -12.55 -18.79
CA TYR A 568 24.36 -11.31 -18.94
C TYR A 568 25.84 -11.51 -18.65
N SER A 569 26.68 -11.23 -19.66
CA SER A 569 28.14 -11.29 -19.54
C SER A 569 28.80 -10.48 -20.65
N LYS A 570 30.07 -10.08 -20.43
CA LYS A 570 30.89 -9.43 -21.45
C LYS A 570 30.95 -10.24 -22.75
N LYS A 571 31.07 -11.57 -22.64
CA LYS A 571 31.09 -12.50 -23.79
C LYS A 571 29.77 -12.51 -24.56
N LYS A 572 28.62 -12.47 -23.86
CA LYS A 572 27.30 -12.39 -24.51
C LYS A 572 27.10 -11.05 -25.21
N MET A 573 27.53 -9.93 -24.61
CA MET A 573 27.44 -8.60 -25.24
C MET A 573 28.29 -8.50 -26.51
N ALA A 574 29.52 -9.04 -26.49
CA ALA A 574 30.36 -9.11 -27.69
C ALA A 574 29.73 -9.94 -28.83
N LYS A 575 29.03 -11.05 -28.50
CA LYS A 575 28.29 -11.83 -29.51
C LYS A 575 27.13 -11.05 -30.12
N ILE A 576 26.39 -10.29 -29.31
CA ILE A 576 25.29 -9.43 -29.78
C ILE A 576 25.85 -8.34 -30.71
N GLU A 577 26.93 -7.67 -30.31
CA GLU A 577 27.57 -6.65 -31.13
C GLU A 577 28.02 -7.20 -32.50
N ALA A 578 28.70 -8.35 -32.52
CA ALA A 578 29.13 -8.98 -33.77
C ALA A 578 27.94 -9.40 -34.67
N LYS A 579 26.84 -9.90 -34.06
CA LYS A 579 25.60 -10.25 -34.77
C LYS A 579 25.02 -9.03 -35.47
N TYR A 580 24.75 -7.96 -34.72
CA TYR A 580 24.07 -6.79 -35.26
C TYR A 580 24.97 -5.90 -36.12
N THR A 581 26.29 -5.98 -35.99
CA THR A 581 27.23 -5.38 -36.95
C THR A 581 27.05 -5.97 -38.34
N LYS A 582 26.93 -7.30 -38.46
CA LYS A 582 26.64 -7.96 -39.75
C LYS A 582 25.27 -7.59 -40.31
N VAL A 583 24.26 -7.46 -39.43
CA VAL A 583 22.91 -7.01 -39.82
C VAL A 583 22.96 -5.56 -40.33
N ALA A 584 23.65 -4.66 -39.63
CA ALA A 584 23.85 -3.27 -40.02
C ALA A 584 24.51 -3.17 -41.39
N GLN A 585 25.60 -3.91 -41.63
CA GLN A 585 26.26 -3.96 -42.95
C GLN A 585 25.29 -4.39 -44.06
N LYS A 586 24.44 -5.39 -43.81
CA LYS A 586 23.43 -5.84 -44.80
C LYS A 586 22.37 -4.77 -45.06
N ILE A 587 21.88 -4.07 -44.03
CA ILE A 587 20.93 -2.97 -44.17
C ILE A 587 21.58 -1.82 -44.95
N ASN A 588 22.80 -1.44 -44.59
CA ASN A 588 23.52 -0.29 -45.14
C ASN A 588 23.92 -0.45 -46.61
N ARG A 589 23.90 -1.66 -47.19
CA ARG A 589 24.02 -1.87 -48.64
C ARG A 589 22.86 -1.27 -49.45
N LYS A 590 21.71 -1.05 -48.80
CA LYS A 590 20.49 -0.51 -49.42
C LYS A 590 20.15 0.91 -48.92
N ARG A 591 20.94 1.47 -48.00
CA ARG A 591 20.73 2.79 -47.38
C ARG A 591 21.84 3.74 -47.80
N ASN A 592 21.48 4.90 -48.33
CA ASN A 592 22.45 5.84 -48.89
C ASN A 592 22.66 7.07 -48.02
N ASN A 593 21.65 7.49 -47.26
CA ASN A 593 21.70 8.74 -46.52
C ASN A 593 22.43 8.57 -45.17
N LYS A 594 22.92 9.68 -44.60
CA LYS A 594 23.52 9.72 -43.27
C LYS A 594 22.65 10.56 -42.34
N TRP A 595 22.55 10.18 -41.07
CA TRP A 595 21.82 10.92 -40.05
C TRP A 595 22.28 12.38 -39.92
N ALA A 596 23.59 12.60 -39.90
CA ALA A 596 24.19 13.93 -39.77
C ALA A 596 23.82 14.91 -40.90
N ASP A 597 23.30 14.43 -42.03
CA ASP A 597 22.87 15.25 -43.17
C ASP A 597 21.35 15.54 -43.14
N GLN A 598 20.60 14.93 -42.22
CA GLN A 598 19.14 15.09 -42.11
C GLN A 598 18.79 16.07 -40.99
N THR A 599 17.69 16.82 -41.15
CA THR A 599 17.04 17.51 -40.02
C THR A 599 15.88 16.67 -39.53
N ILE A 600 16.01 16.13 -38.33
CA ILE A 600 15.00 15.26 -37.73
C ILE A 600 14.40 15.98 -36.53
N ILE A 601 13.07 16.03 -36.49
CA ILE A 601 12.31 16.69 -35.43
C ILE A 601 11.47 15.60 -34.78
N PHE A 602 11.73 15.32 -33.50
CA PHE A 602 10.81 14.56 -32.68
C PHE A 602 9.92 15.57 -31.97
N ASN A 603 8.64 15.56 -32.29
CA ASN A 603 7.63 16.41 -31.68
C ASN A 603 6.69 15.55 -30.84
N LEU A 604 6.94 15.56 -29.53
CA LEU A 604 5.97 15.08 -28.56
C LEU A 604 4.89 16.15 -28.42
N SER A 605 3.71 15.85 -28.98
CA SER A 605 2.54 16.72 -28.92
C SER A 605 1.73 16.36 -27.68
N GLU A 606 1.79 17.22 -26.66
CA GLU A 606 1.17 16.96 -25.35
C GLU A 606 -0.28 16.50 -25.47
N SER A 607 -0.58 15.35 -24.86
CA SER A 607 -1.90 14.72 -24.78
C SER A 607 -2.62 14.49 -26.11
N LEU A 608 -1.95 14.57 -27.27
CA LEU A 608 -2.60 14.52 -28.59
C LEU A 608 -3.17 13.12 -28.91
N SER A 609 -4.49 13.01 -28.92
CA SER A 609 -5.22 11.82 -29.35
C SER A 609 -6.60 12.22 -29.87
N ASN A 610 -7.02 11.68 -31.02
CA ASN A 610 -8.36 11.92 -31.54
C ASN A 610 -9.43 11.28 -30.63
N PRO A 611 -10.36 12.05 -30.01
CA PRO A 611 -11.41 11.48 -29.17
C PRO A 611 -12.34 10.52 -29.93
N ASN A 612 -12.50 10.71 -31.25
CA ASN A 612 -13.34 9.85 -32.09
C ASN A 612 -12.82 8.41 -32.21
N HIS A 613 -11.65 8.09 -31.64
CA HIS A 613 -11.16 6.71 -31.54
C HIS A 613 -11.75 5.93 -30.36
N LEU A 614 -12.42 6.61 -29.42
CA LEU A 614 -13.06 5.98 -28.28
C LEU A 614 -14.52 5.67 -28.61
N ASP A 615 -14.94 4.42 -28.42
CA ASP A 615 -16.32 3.99 -28.66
C ASP A 615 -17.33 4.77 -27.81
N GLU A 616 -16.90 5.23 -26.64
CA GLU A 616 -17.73 5.97 -25.71
C GLU A 616 -17.95 7.44 -26.12
N VAL A 617 -17.18 8.00 -27.05
CA VAL A 617 -17.18 9.44 -27.39
C VAL A 617 -17.63 9.68 -28.83
N THR A 618 -18.69 10.46 -29.01
CA THR A 618 -19.12 10.98 -30.32
C THR A 618 -19.04 12.50 -30.32
N LEU A 619 -18.22 13.08 -31.20
CA LEU A 619 -18.11 14.53 -31.36
C LEU A 619 -18.97 15.04 -32.53
N SER A 620 -19.55 16.23 -32.38
CA SER A 620 -20.24 16.95 -33.46
C SER A 620 -19.35 17.27 -34.67
N LYS A 621 -18.03 17.35 -34.46
CA LYS A 621 -17.03 17.70 -35.47
C LYS A 621 -15.70 17.02 -35.19
N ASN A 622 -15.00 16.56 -36.22
CA ASN A 622 -13.64 16.02 -36.07
C ASN A 622 -12.64 17.17 -35.81
N PRO A 623 -11.94 17.20 -34.65
CA PRO A 623 -10.98 18.26 -34.36
C PRO A 623 -9.61 18.08 -35.04
N LEU A 624 -9.30 16.90 -35.61
CA LEU A 624 -7.99 16.59 -36.21
C LEU A 624 -8.08 16.28 -37.72
N SER A 625 -8.92 17.01 -38.44
CA SER A 625 -9.24 16.71 -39.85
C SER A 625 -8.01 16.76 -40.77
N PHE A 626 -7.11 17.73 -40.61
CA PHE A 626 -5.89 17.80 -41.44
C PHE A 626 -4.90 16.68 -41.11
N ILE A 627 -4.67 16.39 -39.82
CA ILE A 627 -3.80 15.30 -39.39
C ILE A 627 -4.32 13.95 -39.89
N ASP A 628 -5.63 13.70 -39.82
CA ASP A 628 -6.24 12.48 -40.36
C ASP A 628 -6.05 12.37 -41.87
N GLU A 629 -6.24 13.45 -42.62
CA GLU A 629 -5.94 13.48 -44.06
C GLU A 629 -4.45 13.19 -44.33
N LEU A 630 -3.55 13.82 -43.58
CA LEU A 630 -2.11 13.66 -43.72
C LEU A 630 -1.65 12.22 -43.45
N LYS A 631 -2.22 11.56 -42.44
CA LYS A 631 -1.95 10.16 -42.10
C LYS A 631 -2.22 9.23 -43.29
N THR A 632 -3.21 9.51 -44.12
CA THR A 632 -3.43 8.72 -45.36
C THR A 632 -2.28 8.85 -46.37
N LYS A 633 -1.56 9.98 -46.37
CA LYS A 633 -0.53 10.34 -47.36
C LYS A 633 0.91 10.09 -46.88
N THR A 634 1.13 9.89 -45.58
CA THR A 634 2.48 9.67 -45.00
C THR A 634 2.57 8.38 -44.19
N THR A 635 3.74 8.06 -43.62
CA THR A 635 3.87 6.96 -42.65
C THR A 635 3.16 7.33 -41.37
N SER A 636 2.21 6.53 -40.90
CA SER A 636 1.40 6.85 -39.72
C SER A 636 0.69 5.65 -39.14
N GLY A 637 0.11 5.83 -37.96
CA GLY A 637 -0.74 4.85 -37.30
C GLY A 637 -1.06 5.28 -35.88
N MET A 638 -1.17 4.28 -35.00
CA MET A 638 -1.41 4.42 -33.57
C MET A 638 -0.16 4.04 -32.77
N MET A 639 0.25 4.89 -31.82
CA MET A 639 1.33 4.63 -30.89
C MET A 639 0.76 4.14 -29.56
N ILE A 640 1.28 3.04 -29.04
CA ILE A 640 0.88 2.48 -27.74
C ILE A 640 1.61 3.26 -26.64
N SER A 641 0.85 4.09 -25.94
CA SER A 641 1.32 4.84 -24.78
C SER A 641 1.55 3.93 -23.58
N SER A 642 2.58 4.24 -22.80
CA SER A 642 2.79 3.65 -21.48
C SER A 642 2.07 4.41 -20.35
N GLY A 643 1.49 5.56 -20.68
CA GLY A 643 0.77 6.46 -19.77
C GLY A 643 -0.75 6.50 -20.02
N TYR A 644 -1.46 7.22 -19.15
CA TYR A 644 -2.85 7.65 -19.29
C TYR A 644 -3.04 8.86 -18.39
N GLY A 645 -3.34 10.03 -18.95
CA GLY A 645 -3.37 11.29 -18.21
C GLY A 645 -2.03 11.74 -17.62
N GLY A 646 -0.91 11.18 -18.09
CA GLY A 646 0.43 11.50 -17.61
C GLY A 646 1.50 10.52 -18.13
N GLY A 647 2.76 10.75 -17.74
CA GLY A 647 3.90 9.88 -18.06
C GLY A 647 4.74 10.35 -19.25
N THR A 648 4.57 11.59 -19.71
CA THR A 648 5.28 12.23 -20.85
C THR A 648 6.76 11.85 -20.95
N ALA A 649 7.52 11.98 -19.86
CA ALA A 649 8.95 11.69 -19.83
C ALA A 649 9.32 10.23 -20.16
N ASN A 650 8.40 9.28 -19.92
CA ASN A 650 8.63 7.87 -20.27
C ASN A 650 8.48 7.64 -21.78
N MET A 651 7.47 8.22 -22.41
CA MET A 651 7.32 8.16 -23.87
C MET A 651 8.48 8.85 -24.56
N GLU A 652 8.92 9.99 -24.02
CA GLU A 652 10.09 10.71 -24.48
C GLU A 652 11.38 9.89 -24.32
N TYR A 653 11.61 9.27 -23.16
CA TYR A 653 12.72 8.35 -22.92
C TYR A 653 12.73 7.21 -23.95
N MET A 654 11.58 6.56 -24.17
CA MET A 654 11.44 5.47 -25.12
C MET A 654 11.75 5.94 -26.55
N ALA A 655 11.22 7.10 -26.96
CA ALA A 655 11.46 7.66 -28.29
C ALA A 655 12.94 8.03 -28.52
N LEU A 656 13.57 8.69 -27.54
CA LEU A 656 14.94 9.16 -27.66
C LEU A 656 15.99 8.05 -27.54
N THR A 657 15.74 7.04 -26.71
CA THR A 657 16.68 5.94 -26.50
C THR A 657 16.42 4.78 -27.45
N GLY A 658 15.16 4.42 -27.71
CA GLY A 658 14.77 3.15 -28.34
C GLY A 658 14.60 2.01 -27.33
N PHE A 659 14.57 2.29 -26.02
CA PHE A 659 14.35 1.30 -24.98
C PHE A 659 12.94 1.34 -24.40
N PRO A 660 12.23 0.21 -24.32
CA PRO A 660 10.88 0.16 -23.79
C PRO A 660 10.84 0.22 -22.25
N MET A 661 9.83 0.91 -21.71
CA MET A 661 9.56 0.93 -20.26
C MET A 661 9.13 -0.44 -19.71
N SER A 662 8.52 -1.31 -20.54
CA SER A 662 8.04 -2.64 -20.12
C SER A 662 9.14 -3.58 -19.63
N ASN A 663 10.41 -3.29 -19.93
CA ASN A 663 11.54 -4.08 -19.46
C ASN A 663 12.05 -3.65 -18.07
N PHE A 664 11.69 -2.46 -17.59
CA PHE A 664 12.07 -2.01 -16.26
C PHE A 664 11.21 -2.66 -15.17
N SER A 665 11.73 -2.61 -13.94
CA SER A 665 10.98 -3.03 -12.77
C SER A 665 9.74 -2.15 -12.56
N PRO A 666 8.64 -2.70 -12.02
CA PRO A 666 7.50 -1.92 -11.53
C PRO A 666 7.86 -0.79 -10.54
N THR A 667 9.02 -0.84 -9.90
CA THR A 667 9.49 0.22 -9.00
C THR A 667 10.00 1.46 -9.74
N ILE A 668 10.12 1.40 -11.07
CA ILE A 668 10.55 2.51 -11.92
C ILE A 668 9.33 3.17 -12.54
N ALA A 669 8.93 4.29 -11.95
CA ALA A 669 7.82 5.12 -12.38
C ALA A 669 8.22 6.00 -13.55
N THR A 670 9.39 6.64 -13.43
CA THR A 670 9.89 7.64 -14.38
C THR A 670 11.35 7.34 -14.70
N ALA A 671 11.62 6.98 -15.95
CA ALA A 671 12.99 6.65 -16.36
C ALA A 671 13.96 7.82 -16.20
N TYR A 672 13.51 9.06 -16.40
CA TYR A 672 14.32 10.26 -16.24
C TYR A 672 14.86 10.43 -14.82
N THR A 673 14.02 10.32 -13.79
CA THR A 673 14.41 10.59 -12.40
C THR A 673 15.03 9.39 -11.70
N GLN A 674 14.83 8.17 -12.21
CA GLN A 674 15.30 6.93 -11.55
C GLN A 674 16.34 6.13 -12.35
N VAL A 675 16.35 6.21 -13.68
CA VAL A 675 17.26 5.44 -14.55
C VAL A 675 18.37 6.32 -15.12
N VAL A 676 18.03 7.45 -15.73
CA VAL A 676 19.04 8.35 -16.34
C VAL A 676 19.93 8.94 -15.25
N SER A 677 19.33 9.37 -14.14
CA SER A 677 20.01 9.88 -12.93
C SER A 677 21.06 8.94 -12.33
N SER A 678 20.88 7.63 -12.48
CA SER A 678 21.77 6.60 -11.93
C SER A 678 22.71 5.99 -12.97
N SER A 679 22.55 6.36 -14.24
CA SER A 679 23.41 5.89 -15.33
C SER A 679 24.74 6.64 -15.34
N ARG A 680 25.81 5.95 -15.75
CA ARG A 680 27.14 6.57 -15.94
C ARG A 680 27.30 7.24 -17.30
N LYS A 681 26.50 6.78 -18.26
CA LYS A 681 26.52 7.23 -19.65
C LYS A 681 25.24 6.79 -20.32
N SER A 682 24.62 7.70 -21.07
CA SER A 682 23.42 7.40 -21.86
C SER A 682 23.73 7.38 -23.36
N ILE A 683 22.83 6.76 -24.14
CA ILE A 683 22.85 6.79 -25.61
C ILE A 683 21.45 7.17 -26.09
N THR A 684 21.38 8.17 -26.94
CA THR A 684 20.13 8.69 -27.47
C THR A 684 20.29 9.06 -28.94
N VAL A 685 19.17 9.29 -29.63
CA VAL A 685 19.19 9.63 -31.06
C VAL A 685 19.98 10.90 -31.38
N ASN A 686 20.07 11.85 -30.45
CA ASN A 686 20.83 13.07 -30.65
C ASN A 686 22.34 12.84 -30.77
N ASP A 687 22.89 11.73 -30.26
CA ASP A 687 24.33 11.43 -30.34
C ASP A 687 24.81 11.22 -31.80
N TYR A 688 23.88 10.99 -32.73
CA TYR A 688 24.17 10.82 -34.16
C TYR A 688 24.19 12.14 -34.94
N PHE A 689 24.10 13.28 -34.24
CA PHE A 689 24.06 14.61 -34.83
C PHE A 689 25.11 15.53 -34.22
N ALA A 690 25.74 16.34 -35.08
CA ALA A 690 26.67 17.37 -34.63
C ALA A 690 25.98 18.60 -34.02
N LYS A 691 24.66 18.75 -34.20
CA LYS A 691 23.83 19.78 -33.58
C LYS A 691 22.53 19.19 -33.07
N SER A 692 22.26 19.33 -31.78
CA SER A 692 21.09 18.79 -31.10
C SER A 692 20.49 19.82 -30.14
N ILE A 693 19.19 20.07 -30.26
CA ILE A 693 18.49 21.08 -29.46
C ILE A 693 17.20 20.50 -28.91
N ALA A 694 16.98 20.67 -27.63
CA ALA A 694 15.69 20.40 -27.00
C ALA A 694 14.91 21.71 -26.81
N ILE A 695 13.60 21.66 -26.97
CA ILE A 695 12.68 22.78 -26.76
C ILE A 695 11.50 22.28 -25.92
N HIS A 696 11.22 22.95 -24.82
CA HIS A 696 10.04 22.73 -24.01
C HIS A 696 9.51 24.07 -23.52
N PRO A 697 8.38 24.59 -24.03
CA PRO A 697 7.88 25.93 -23.73
C PRO A 697 7.18 26.04 -22.37
N TYR A 698 7.86 25.51 -21.35
CA TYR A 698 7.46 25.49 -19.96
C TYR A 698 8.69 25.43 -19.04
N SER A 699 8.54 25.10 -17.77
CA SER A 699 9.65 24.96 -16.83
C SER A 699 10.60 23.84 -17.25
N GLY A 700 11.89 24.16 -17.42
CA GLY A 700 12.91 23.15 -17.71
C GLY A 700 13.14 22.17 -16.56
N ALA A 701 12.72 22.51 -15.34
CA ALA A 701 12.84 21.62 -14.18
C ALA A 701 11.79 20.50 -14.18
N PHE A 702 10.73 20.59 -14.98
CA PHE A 702 9.70 19.55 -15.07
C PHE A 702 10.31 18.22 -15.56
N TYR A 703 9.99 17.11 -14.89
CA TYR A 703 10.60 15.78 -15.09
C TYR A 703 12.15 15.74 -15.04
N SER A 704 12.80 16.70 -14.36
CA SER A 704 14.26 16.81 -14.29
C SER A 704 14.95 16.94 -15.65
N ARG A 705 14.26 17.54 -16.65
CA ARG A 705 14.78 17.67 -18.03
C ARG A 705 16.10 18.42 -18.14
N LYS A 706 16.37 19.41 -17.28
CA LYS A 706 17.68 20.11 -17.26
C LYS A 706 18.84 19.11 -17.08
N SER A 707 18.84 18.38 -15.97
CA SER A 707 19.85 17.34 -15.70
C SER A 707 19.84 16.22 -16.75
N VAL A 708 18.65 15.76 -17.18
CA VAL A 708 18.53 14.65 -18.14
C VAL A 708 19.05 15.01 -19.52
N TYR A 709 18.70 16.18 -20.06
CA TYR A 709 19.18 16.60 -21.39
C TYR A 709 20.67 16.91 -21.38
N GLN A 710 21.21 17.36 -20.26
CA GLN A 710 22.66 17.48 -20.07
C GLN A 710 23.33 16.09 -20.13
N GLU A 711 22.81 15.10 -19.41
CA GLU A 711 23.32 13.71 -19.44
C GLU A 711 23.15 13.04 -20.81
N PHE A 712 22.07 13.36 -21.53
CA PHE A 712 21.86 12.94 -22.91
C PHE A 712 22.75 13.68 -23.91
N GLY A 713 23.48 14.73 -23.51
CA GLY A 713 24.38 15.46 -24.39
C GLY A 713 23.67 16.38 -25.41
N PHE A 714 22.49 16.91 -25.07
CA PHE A 714 21.92 18.01 -25.86
C PHE A 714 22.78 19.25 -25.73
N GLN A 715 23.03 19.94 -26.85
CA GLN A 715 23.89 21.13 -26.86
C GLN A 715 23.17 22.38 -26.34
N LYS A 716 21.85 22.43 -26.55
CA LYS A 716 21.00 23.52 -26.07
C LYS A 716 19.67 22.98 -25.57
N PHE A 717 19.15 23.60 -24.52
CA PHE A 717 17.80 23.36 -24.03
C PHE A 717 17.05 24.69 -23.86
N MET A 718 16.10 24.94 -24.76
CA MET A 718 15.27 26.13 -24.77
C MET A 718 14.01 25.88 -23.93
N TYR A 719 13.84 26.65 -22.84
CA TYR A 719 12.69 26.57 -21.96
C TYR A 719 12.27 27.96 -21.43
N LEU A 720 11.16 28.07 -20.70
CA LEU A 720 10.77 29.36 -20.11
C LEU A 720 11.72 29.74 -18.97
N GLY A 721 12.49 30.81 -19.19
CA GLY A 721 13.50 31.28 -18.24
C GLY A 721 14.92 30.77 -18.49
N SER A 722 15.17 30.03 -19.58
CA SER A 722 16.53 29.68 -20.01
C SER A 722 17.28 30.88 -20.61
N GLU A 723 18.61 30.81 -20.59
CA GLU A 723 19.47 31.73 -21.34
C GLU A 723 19.23 31.62 -22.86
N ASP A 724 19.10 30.39 -23.37
CA ASP A 724 18.64 30.11 -24.73
C ASP A 724 17.12 30.36 -24.82
N LYS A 725 16.72 31.63 -24.94
CA LYS A 725 15.32 32.06 -24.82
C LYS A 725 14.41 31.44 -25.88
N ILE A 726 13.25 30.97 -25.45
CA ILE A 726 12.08 30.81 -26.33
C ILE A 726 11.63 32.19 -26.79
N LYS A 727 11.61 32.43 -28.10
CA LYS A 727 11.32 33.73 -28.72
C LYS A 727 9.81 33.94 -28.90
N TYR A 728 9.13 32.98 -29.51
CA TYR A 728 7.67 33.04 -29.70
C TYR A 728 6.96 32.38 -28.52
N ARG A 729 6.04 33.11 -27.87
CA ARG A 729 5.36 32.69 -26.62
C ARG A 729 3.86 33.01 -26.60
N SER A 730 3.25 33.20 -27.76
CA SER A 730 1.80 33.48 -27.84
C SER A 730 1.00 32.34 -27.22
N LYS A 731 -0.14 32.69 -26.62
CA LYS A 731 -1.12 31.77 -26.04
C LYS A 731 -2.44 31.91 -26.82
N ILE A 732 -3.36 30.98 -26.63
CA ILE A 732 -4.68 30.99 -27.29
C ILE A 732 -5.74 31.17 -26.22
N GLY A 733 -6.64 32.13 -26.41
CA GLY A 733 -7.69 32.45 -25.45
C GLY A 733 -7.12 32.71 -24.05
N SER A 734 -7.71 32.06 -23.04
CA SER A 734 -7.25 32.14 -21.65
C SER A 734 -6.32 31.00 -21.22
N ASN A 735 -5.91 30.11 -22.15
CA ASN A 735 -5.00 29.01 -21.84
C ASN A 735 -3.66 29.56 -21.28
N PRO A 736 -3.18 29.07 -20.13
CA PRO A 736 -1.93 29.55 -19.53
C PRO A 736 -0.66 29.10 -20.28
N TYR A 737 -0.74 28.10 -21.15
CA TYR A 737 0.40 27.50 -21.84
C TYR A 737 0.71 28.17 -23.19
N VAL A 738 1.98 28.10 -23.61
CA VAL A 738 2.42 28.58 -24.93
C VAL A 738 1.82 27.70 -26.01
N SER A 739 1.35 28.32 -27.10
CA SER A 739 0.69 27.61 -28.20
C SER A 739 1.66 26.72 -29.00
N ASP A 740 1.11 25.68 -29.61
CA ASP A 740 1.86 24.79 -30.48
C ASP A 740 2.37 25.52 -31.73
N GLU A 741 1.60 26.49 -32.25
CA GLU A 741 2.04 27.38 -33.33
C GLU A 741 3.29 28.19 -32.94
N ALA A 742 3.31 28.80 -31.75
CA ALA A 742 4.48 29.52 -31.26
C ALA A 742 5.69 28.57 -31.13
N SER A 743 5.44 27.35 -30.65
CA SER A 743 6.47 26.31 -30.52
C SER A 743 7.07 25.94 -31.88
N TYR A 744 6.24 25.74 -32.90
CA TYR A 744 6.68 25.49 -34.27
C TYR A 744 7.45 26.67 -34.88
N ASN A 745 7.07 27.92 -34.58
CA ASN A 745 7.84 29.09 -35.03
C ASN A 745 9.25 29.12 -34.42
N ASN A 746 9.42 28.73 -33.15
CA ASN A 746 10.76 28.58 -32.57
C ASN A 746 11.58 27.49 -33.29
N VAL A 747 10.94 26.36 -33.64
CA VAL A 747 11.58 25.30 -34.42
C VAL A 747 11.98 25.79 -35.82
N LEU A 748 11.15 26.59 -36.49
CA LEU A 748 11.46 27.16 -37.81
C LEU A 748 12.69 28.07 -37.78
N ASP A 749 12.82 28.92 -36.77
CA ASP A 749 14.02 29.76 -36.59
C ASP A 749 15.27 28.86 -36.51
N LEU A 750 15.25 27.78 -35.69
CA LEU A 750 16.37 26.84 -35.61
C LEU A 750 16.66 26.09 -36.91
N ILE A 751 15.62 25.74 -37.69
CA ILE A 751 15.78 25.09 -38.99
C ILE A 751 16.49 26.02 -39.97
N ASN A 752 16.11 27.30 -40.00
CA ASN A 752 16.64 28.30 -40.91
C ASN A 752 18.05 28.77 -40.51
N ASP A 753 18.34 28.82 -39.20
CA ASP A 753 19.64 29.26 -38.66
C ASP A 753 20.77 28.23 -38.85
N TYR A 754 20.47 27.02 -39.32
CA TYR A 754 21.48 25.98 -39.49
C TYR A 754 21.31 25.21 -40.80
N ARG A 755 22.33 25.26 -41.66
CA ARG A 755 22.27 24.66 -43.00
C ARG A 755 22.50 23.15 -43.04
N LYS A 756 23.24 22.58 -42.08
CA LYS A 756 23.53 21.12 -42.02
C LYS A 756 22.43 20.35 -41.28
N GLY A 757 22.52 19.02 -41.24
CA GLY A 757 21.58 18.18 -40.48
C GLY A 757 21.67 18.42 -38.98
N GLN A 758 20.51 18.37 -38.30
CA GLN A 758 20.39 18.60 -36.87
C GLN A 758 19.24 17.78 -36.29
N PHE A 759 19.30 17.52 -34.98
CA PHE A 759 18.20 16.91 -34.23
C PHE A 759 17.50 17.96 -33.38
N ILE A 760 16.17 18.01 -33.45
CA ILE A 760 15.35 18.88 -32.63
C ILE A 760 14.36 18.00 -31.88
N ASN A 761 14.39 18.07 -30.55
CA ASN A 761 13.39 17.44 -29.68
C ASN A 761 12.45 18.53 -29.17
N LEU A 762 11.21 18.56 -29.66
CA LEU A 762 10.17 19.49 -29.23
C LEU A 762 9.17 18.75 -28.35
N VAL A 763 8.91 19.29 -27.16
CA VAL A 763 7.88 18.78 -26.23
C VAL A 763 6.91 19.93 -25.97
N THR A 764 5.72 19.87 -26.56
CA THR A 764 4.72 20.95 -26.43
C THR A 764 3.96 20.91 -25.10
N MET A 765 3.10 21.90 -24.83
CA MET A 765 2.34 22.02 -23.56
C MET A 765 0.91 22.53 -23.74
N GLN A 766 0.50 22.96 -24.94
CA GLN A 766 -0.78 23.65 -25.15
C GLN A 766 -1.98 22.84 -24.62
N ASN A 767 -1.97 21.53 -24.85
CA ASN A 767 -3.08 20.65 -24.49
C ASN A 767 -2.84 19.92 -23.15
N HIS A 768 -2.00 20.45 -22.27
CA HIS A 768 -1.82 19.91 -20.92
C HIS A 768 -3.02 20.27 -20.02
N LEU A 769 -3.32 19.41 -19.05
CA LEU A 769 -4.36 19.65 -18.03
C LEU A 769 -4.09 20.93 -17.19
N PRO A 770 -5.13 21.56 -16.60
CA PRO A 770 -6.55 21.18 -16.64
C PRO A 770 -7.27 21.58 -17.96
N TYR A 771 -8.40 20.95 -18.28
CA TYR A 771 -9.17 21.17 -19.51
C TYR A 771 -10.37 22.10 -19.28
N ALA A 772 -10.10 23.34 -18.83
CA ALA A 772 -11.14 24.33 -18.58
C ALA A 772 -11.59 25.05 -19.87
N ASN A 773 -12.58 25.95 -19.78
CA ASN A 773 -13.10 26.72 -20.92
C ASN A 773 -12.09 27.79 -21.40
N TYR A 774 -11.00 27.36 -22.03
CA TYR A 774 -9.93 28.22 -22.51
C TYR A 774 -10.15 28.79 -23.90
N TYR A 775 -10.97 28.12 -24.71
CA TYR A 775 -11.06 28.33 -26.14
C TYR A 775 -12.48 28.70 -26.55
N ASP A 776 -12.60 29.77 -27.33
CA ASP A 776 -13.91 30.28 -27.77
C ASP A 776 -14.65 29.33 -28.73
N ASN A 777 -13.93 28.40 -29.37
CA ASN A 777 -14.50 27.43 -30.31
C ASN A 777 -14.83 26.07 -29.69
N ALA A 778 -14.85 25.95 -28.36
CA ALA A 778 -15.27 24.72 -27.66
C ALA A 778 -16.67 24.28 -28.12
N ASP A 779 -17.57 25.23 -28.36
CA ASP A 779 -18.95 24.95 -28.77
C ASP A 779 -19.07 24.23 -30.12
N GLU A 780 -18.03 24.22 -30.96
CA GLU A 780 -18.01 23.47 -32.22
C GLU A 780 -17.84 21.96 -32.03
N TYR A 781 -17.40 21.51 -30.84
CA TYR A 781 -17.01 20.14 -30.52
C TYR A 781 -17.86 19.56 -29.38
N GLN A 782 -19.18 19.67 -29.51
CA GLN A 782 -20.12 19.10 -28.56
C GLN A 782 -20.01 17.57 -28.52
N VAL A 783 -20.21 17.01 -27.32
CA VAL A 783 -20.07 15.59 -27.04
C VAL A 783 -21.44 14.98 -26.81
N GLU A 784 -21.77 13.95 -27.59
CA GLU A 784 -22.96 13.14 -27.41
C GLU A 784 -22.63 11.88 -26.58
N GLY A 785 -23.55 11.45 -25.72
CA GLY A 785 -23.40 10.22 -24.93
C GLY A 785 -23.85 10.32 -23.47
N SER A 786 -23.78 9.19 -22.77
CA SER A 786 -24.16 9.01 -21.36
C SER A 786 -23.03 9.38 -20.39
N MET A 787 -22.47 10.57 -20.54
CA MET A 787 -21.48 11.19 -19.64
C MET A 787 -22.12 12.34 -18.86
N ASP A 788 -21.52 12.73 -17.73
CA ASP A 788 -21.93 13.94 -17.01
C ASP A 788 -21.46 15.22 -17.73
N ASP A 789 -22.06 16.35 -17.38
CA ASP A 789 -21.78 17.63 -18.04
C ASP A 789 -20.34 18.11 -17.82
N SER A 790 -19.71 17.74 -16.71
CA SER A 790 -18.32 18.12 -16.44
C SER A 790 -17.37 17.36 -17.36
N GLU A 791 -17.59 16.06 -17.55
CA GLU A 791 -16.83 15.23 -18.50
C GLU A 791 -17.02 15.73 -19.94
N LYS A 792 -18.26 16.00 -20.35
CA LYS A 792 -18.56 16.56 -21.68
C LYS A 792 -17.86 17.89 -21.93
N ASN A 793 -17.90 18.81 -20.98
CA ASN A 793 -17.24 20.11 -21.09
C ASN A 793 -15.72 19.97 -21.21
N ASN A 794 -15.10 19.09 -20.40
CA ASN A 794 -13.66 18.82 -20.49
C ASN A 794 -13.27 18.25 -21.86
N ILE A 795 -14.05 17.30 -22.39
CA ILE A 795 -13.79 16.68 -23.70
C ILE A 795 -13.98 17.70 -24.84
N SER A 796 -15.02 18.53 -24.79
CA SER A 796 -15.27 19.60 -25.76
C SER A 796 -14.13 20.62 -25.77
N SER A 797 -13.71 21.12 -24.60
CA SER A 797 -12.60 22.06 -24.50
C SER A 797 -11.26 21.46 -24.97
N TYR A 798 -10.98 20.21 -24.59
CA TYR A 798 -9.81 19.48 -25.09
C TYR A 798 -9.84 19.34 -26.62
N SER A 799 -11.00 19.02 -27.20
CA SER A 799 -11.20 18.89 -28.65
C SER A 799 -10.95 20.21 -29.38
N ALA A 800 -11.38 21.33 -28.80
CA ALA A 800 -11.02 22.66 -29.30
C ALA A 800 -9.50 22.91 -29.26
N GLY A 801 -8.82 22.55 -28.17
CA GLY A 801 -7.36 22.70 -28.06
C GLY A 801 -6.59 21.93 -29.14
N ILE A 802 -6.92 20.67 -29.36
CA ILE A 802 -6.26 19.87 -30.41
C ILE A 802 -6.62 20.35 -31.82
N SER A 803 -7.76 21.02 -32.02
CA SER A 803 -8.09 21.67 -33.31
C SER A 803 -7.15 22.83 -33.68
N TYR A 804 -6.66 23.57 -32.70
CA TYR A 804 -5.61 24.57 -32.94
C TYR A 804 -4.27 23.90 -33.26
N THR A 805 -4.00 22.74 -32.63
CA THR A 805 -2.81 21.93 -32.94
C THR A 805 -2.85 21.45 -34.39
N ASP A 806 -3.99 20.95 -34.86
CA ASP A 806 -4.22 20.53 -36.25
C ASP A 806 -3.87 21.63 -37.27
N LYS A 807 -4.41 22.84 -37.06
CA LYS A 807 -4.11 24.03 -37.88
C LYS A 807 -2.64 24.45 -37.82
N ALA A 808 -2.03 24.38 -36.62
CA ALA A 808 -0.62 24.71 -36.43
C ALA A 808 0.31 23.73 -37.17
N VAL A 809 -0.03 22.42 -37.16
CA VAL A 809 0.69 21.39 -37.91
C VAL A 809 0.54 21.59 -39.42
N GLU A 810 -0.65 21.94 -39.91
CA GLU A 810 -0.87 22.28 -41.33
C GLU A 810 0.05 23.42 -41.77
N LYS A 811 0.06 24.51 -41.00
CA LYS A 811 0.90 25.69 -41.28
C LYS A 811 2.38 25.33 -41.26
N PHE A 812 2.83 24.59 -40.24
CA PHE A 812 4.23 24.17 -40.12
C PHE A 812 4.66 23.28 -41.29
N ILE A 813 3.82 22.34 -41.72
CA ILE A 813 4.08 21.48 -42.89
C ILE A 813 4.17 22.32 -44.18
N LYS A 814 3.28 23.29 -44.38
CA LYS A 814 3.35 24.23 -45.52
C LYS A 814 4.71 24.96 -45.54
N GLN A 815 5.18 25.42 -44.38
CA GLN A 815 6.46 26.14 -44.25
C GLN A 815 7.68 25.24 -44.51
N ILE A 816 7.79 24.07 -43.87
CA ILE A 816 8.97 23.18 -44.07
C ILE A 816 9.06 22.62 -45.49
N ASN A 817 7.96 22.59 -46.24
CA ASN A 817 7.95 22.19 -47.66
C ASN A 817 8.58 23.21 -48.60
N GLN A 818 8.68 24.48 -48.17
CA GLN A 818 9.32 25.54 -48.94
C GLN A 818 10.85 25.57 -48.72
N ILE A 819 11.35 24.80 -47.74
CA ILE A 819 12.77 24.78 -47.38
C ILE A 819 13.51 23.71 -48.18
N ASN A 820 14.57 24.11 -48.90
CA ASN A 820 15.43 23.23 -49.70
C ASN A 820 16.47 22.50 -48.83
N LYS A 821 15.98 21.79 -47.81
CA LYS A 821 16.77 21.02 -46.82
C LYS A 821 15.99 19.76 -46.44
N PRO A 822 16.65 18.59 -46.23
CA PRO A 822 15.92 17.38 -45.86
C PRO A 822 15.40 17.51 -44.42
N ILE A 823 14.09 17.65 -44.27
CA ILE A 823 13.41 17.79 -42.97
C ILE A 823 12.43 16.64 -42.80
N THR A 824 12.47 15.97 -41.65
CA THR A 824 11.47 14.98 -41.27
C THR A 824 10.94 15.24 -39.87
N LEU A 825 9.62 15.37 -39.78
CA LEU A 825 8.85 15.54 -38.55
C LEU A 825 8.29 14.18 -38.13
N VAL A 826 8.66 13.72 -36.94
CA VAL A 826 8.03 12.62 -36.22
C VAL A 826 7.12 13.27 -35.18
N LEU A 827 5.82 13.31 -35.44
CA LEU A 827 4.83 13.82 -34.50
C LEU A 827 4.12 12.64 -33.85
N TYR A 828 4.02 12.68 -32.53
CA TYR A 828 3.27 11.67 -31.76
C TYR A 828 2.63 12.31 -30.54
N GLY A 829 1.41 11.88 -30.23
CA GLY A 829 0.83 12.11 -28.90
C GLY A 829 1.48 11.21 -27.88
N ASP A 830 1.80 11.71 -26.69
CA ASP A 830 2.41 10.91 -25.63
C ASP A 830 1.40 10.01 -24.91
N HIS A 831 0.26 10.54 -24.49
CA HIS A 831 -0.83 9.78 -23.86
C HIS A 831 -2.21 10.38 -24.17
N LEU A 832 -3.28 9.65 -23.85
CA LEU A 832 -4.62 10.24 -23.79
C LEU A 832 -4.74 11.19 -22.60
N PRO A 833 -5.59 12.24 -22.67
CA PRO A 833 -5.94 13.04 -21.51
C PRO A 833 -6.71 12.20 -20.49
N GLY A 834 -6.48 12.46 -19.20
CA GLY A 834 -7.12 11.73 -18.09
C GLY A 834 -8.58 12.13 -17.81
N ILE A 835 -9.32 12.52 -18.85
CA ILE A 835 -10.67 13.09 -18.73
C ILE A 835 -11.80 12.10 -19.01
N TYR A 836 -11.48 10.92 -19.56
CA TYR A 836 -12.49 9.93 -19.95
C TYR A 836 -12.79 8.94 -18.83
N THR A 837 -14.07 8.67 -18.59
CA THR A 837 -14.56 7.63 -17.69
C THR A 837 -14.64 6.28 -18.42
N ILE A 838 -13.48 5.68 -18.71
CA ILE A 838 -13.36 4.44 -19.50
C ILE A 838 -12.48 3.38 -18.83
N ASP A 839 -12.61 2.12 -19.29
CA ASP A 839 -11.68 1.05 -18.89
C ASP A 839 -10.30 1.27 -19.51
N THR A 840 -9.38 1.83 -18.72
CA THR A 840 -8.00 2.11 -19.13
C THR A 840 -7.16 0.86 -19.48
N ASN A 841 -7.71 -0.35 -19.37
CA ASN A 841 -7.07 -1.59 -19.85
C ASN A 841 -7.31 -1.87 -21.35
N LYS A 842 -8.34 -1.26 -21.94
CA LYS A 842 -8.63 -1.31 -23.37
C LYS A 842 -7.45 -0.77 -24.18
N LEU A 843 -7.29 -1.23 -25.43
CA LEU A 843 -6.16 -0.80 -26.26
C LEU A 843 -6.33 0.66 -26.68
N GLU A 844 -7.55 1.02 -27.05
CA GLU A 844 -8.00 2.33 -27.53
C GLU A 844 -7.70 3.42 -26.50
N ALA A 845 -7.92 3.11 -25.21
CA ALA A 845 -7.59 3.98 -24.09
C ALA A 845 -6.07 4.20 -23.88
N ARG A 846 -5.22 3.50 -24.64
CA ARG A 846 -3.75 3.51 -24.52
C ARG A 846 -3.08 3.77 -25.86
N THR A 847 -3.82 4.21 -26.88
CA THR A 847 -3.26 4.47 -28.20
C THR A 847 -3.46 5.90 -28.64
N THR A 848 -2.37 6.58 -28.98
CA THR A 848 -2.36 7.96 -29.48
C THR A 848 -2.02 8.00 -30.96
N ASP A 849 -2.29 9.12 -31.61
CA ASP A 849 -1.94 9.35 -33.00
C ASP A 849 -0.44 9.57 -33.20
N TYR A 850 0.10 9.02 -34.29
CA TYR A 850 1.44 9.39 -34.75
C TYR A 850 1.53 9.47 -36.27
N PHE A 851 2.46 10.29 -36.76
CA PHE A 851 2.91 10.25 -38.14
C PHE A 851 4.40 10.63 -38.27
N ILE A 852 5.01 10.18 -39.37
CA ILE A 852 6.36 10.56 -39.78
C ILE A 852 6.24 11.21 -41.15
N TYR A 853 6.49 12.52 -41.22
CA TYR A 853 6.37 13.32 -42.44
C TYR A 853 7.74 13.80 -42.90
N SER A 854 8.12 13.46 -44.13
CA SER A 854 9.33 14.00 -44.77
C SER A 854 8.93 15.09 -45.75
N ASN A 855 9.54 16.27 -45.70
CA ASN A 855 9.21 17.39 -46.58
C ASN A 855 9.51 17.11 -48.07
N LYS A 856 9.06 18.00 -48.97
CA LYS A 856 9.27 17.87 -50.43
C LYS A 856 10.73 17.59 -50.79
N TYR A 857 11.67 18.30 -50.17
CA TYR A 857 13.10 18.13 -50.43
C TYR A 857 13.60 16.74 -49.96
N ALA A 858 13.29 16.30 -48.74
CA ALA A 858 13.67 14.97 -48.25
C ALA A 858 13.14 13.84 -49.14
N ARG A 859 11.89 13.96 -49.62
CA ARG A 859 11.31 12.97 -50.55
C ARG A 859 12.03 12.93 -51.89
N ALA A 860 12.44 14.08 -52.43
CA ALA A 860 13.28 14.13 -53.63
C ALA A 860 14.65 13.46 -53.40
N HIS A 861 15.15 13.46 -52.16
CA HIS A 861 16.46 12.91 -51.77
C HIS A 861 16.37 11.54 -51.08
N GLY A 862 15.41 10.71 -51.50
CA GLY A 862 15.34 9.30 -51.15
C GLY A 862 14.49 8.95 -49.94
N ALA A 863 13.85 9.92 -49.26
CA ALA A 863 12.88 9.60 -48.22
C ALA A 863 11.59 9.00 -48.82
N ARG A 864 11.05 7.94 -48.20
CA ARG A 864 9.89 7.20 -48.72
C ARG A 864 8.91 6.84 -47.59
N LYS A 865 7.61 6.98 -47.86
CA LYS A 865 6.53 6.49 -46.98
C LYS A 865 6.67 4.97 -46.79
N LEU A 866 6.43 4.51 -45.57
CA LEU A 866 6.45 3.09 -45.20
C LEU A 866 5.02 2.53 -45.21
N SER A 867 4.91 1.23 -45.47
CA SER A 867 3.66 0.47 -45.39
C SER A 867 3.68 -0.51 -44.21
N LYS A 868 2.49 -0.93 -43.74
CA LYS A 868 2.30 -1.95 -42.69
C LYS A 868 2.87 -1.59 -41.30
N VAL A 869 2.63 -0.35 -40.85
CA VAL A 869 3.05 0.16 -39.52
C VAL A 869 1.85 0.74 -38.75
N ARG A 870 0.85 -0.10 -38.46
CA ARG A 870 -0.41 0.38 -37.87
C ARG A 870 -0.27 0.65 -36.37
N TYR A 871 0.30 -0.29 -35.62
CA TYR A 871 0.52 -0.16 -34.18
C TYR A 871 2.03 -0.20 -33.89
N ILE A 872 2.51 0.77 -33.13
CA ILE A 872 3.91 0.89 -32.74
C ILE A 872 4.05 1.21 -31.26
N SER A 873 5.23 1.02 -30.70
CA SER A 873 5.61 1.60 -29.41
C SER A 873 6.52 2.81 -29.62
N PRO A 874 6.61 3.75 -28.67
CA PRO A 874 7.48 4.93 -28.84
C PRO A 874 8.95 4.56 -29.13
N ASN A 875 9.44 3.42 -28.63
CA ASN A 875 10.78 2.91 -28.91
C ASN A 875 11.03 2.53 -30.39
N ASP A 876 10.01 2.50 -31.24
CA ASP A 876 10.14 2.18 -32.67
C ASP A 876 10.51 3.41 -33.52
N PHE A 877 10.38 4.64 -33.00
CA PHE A 877 10.55 5.87 -33.79
C PHE A 877 11.92 6.02 -34.42
N ILE A 878 12.99 5.63 -33.74
CA ILE A 878 14.35 5.67 -34.28
C ILE A 878 14.45 4.79 -35.53
N ALA A 879 13.97 3.54 -35.43
CA ALA A 879 14.01 2.56 -36.52
C ALA A 879 13.15 3.00 -37.72
N LEU A 880 11.93 3.46 -37.45
CA LEU A 880 11.01 3.96 -38.47
C LEU A 880 11.56 5.19 -39.18
N THR A 881 12.13 6.13 -38.43
CA THR A 881 12.75 7.34 -38.98
C THR A 881 13.94 6.99 -39.85
N ALA A 882 14.87 6.16 -39.36
CA ALA A 882 16.01 5.66 -40.13
C ALA A 882 15.54 5.07 -41.47
N LYS A 883 14.45 4.31 -41.40
CA LYS A 883 13.89 3.63 -42.56
C LYS A 883 13.20 4.56 -43.53
N GLN A 884 12.47 5.56 -43.05
CA GLN A 884 11.81 6.55 -43.88
C GLN A 884 12.81 7.46 -44.59
N VAL A 885 13.84 7.96 -43.90
CA VAL A 885 14.83 8.87 -44.49
C VAL A 885 15.96 8.15 -45.23
N ASN A 886 15.85 6.84 -45.38
CA ASN A 886 16.85 5.99 -46.04
C ASN A 886 18.28 6.11 -45.46
N ALA A 887 18.38 6.31 -44.14
CA ALA A 887 19.64 6.50 -43.45
C ALA A 887 20.33 5.17 -43.11
N LYS A 888 21.67 5.18 -43.16
CA LYS A 888 22.49 4.09 -42.64
C LYS A 888 22.32 3.94 -41.13
N VAL A 889 22.44 2.71 -40.65
CA VAL A 889 22.24 2.32 -39.24
C VAL A 889 23.53 1.77 -38.63
N SER A 890 23.76 2.09 -37.36
CA SER A 890 24.75 1.41 -36.52
C SER A 890 24.29 -0.02 -36.16
N ALA A 891 25.13 -0.80 -35.48
CA ALA A 891 24.70 -2.10 -34.96
C ALA A 891 23.53 -1.96 -33.96
N TYR A 892 23.54 -0.91 -33.13
CA TYR A 892 22.42 -0.60 -32.25
C TYR A 892 21.13 -0.33 -33.03
N TYR A 893 21.17 0.55 -34.02
CA TYR A 893 19.98 0.85 -34.83
C TYR A 893 19.55 -0.32 -35.72
N ALA A 894 20.46 -1.22 -36.08
CA ALA A 894 20.11 -2.47 -36.75
C ALA A 894 19.33 -3.42 -35.84
N LEU A 895 19.68 -3.51 -34.55
CA LEU A 895 18.87 -4.22 -33.55
C LEU A 895 17.48 -3.59 -33.44
N LEU A 896 17.38 -2.27 -33.26
CA LEU A 896 16.08 -1.57 -33.18
C LEU A 896 15.26 -1.76 -34.46
N THR A 897 15.89 -1.76 -35.63
CA THR A 897 15.23 -2.05 -36.91
C THR A 897 14.63 -3.46 -36.91
N LYS A 898 15.36 -4.45 -36.39
CA LYS A 898 14.83 -5.81 -36.29
C LYS A 898 13.71 -5.95 -35.28
N VAL A 899 13.83 -5.28 -34.14
CA VAL A 899 12.74 -5.18 -33.15
C VAL A 899 11.48 -4.66 -33.82
N GLN A 900 11.55 -3.51 -34.51
CA GLN A 900 10.41 -2.91 -35.19
C GLN A 900 9.82 -3.80 -36.30
N GLU A 901 10.67 -4.45 -37.11
CA GLU A 901 10.22 -5.25 -38.25
C GLU A 901 9.64 -6.62 -37.87
N GLU A 902 10.14 -7.23 -36.79
CA GLU A 902 9.88 -8.64 -36.49
C GLU A 902 9.13 -8.87 -35.17
N LEU A 903 9.14 -7.92 -34.22
CA LEU A 903 8.35 -8.01 -33.00
C LEU A 903 7.03 -7.25 -33.14
N PRO A 904 5.93 -7.77 -32.57
CA PRO A 904 4.75 -6.95 -32.32
C PRO A 904 5.09 -5.79 -31.36
N ALA A 905 4.34 -4.69 -31.47
CA ALA A 905 4.56 -3.49 -30.65
C ALA A 905 4.41 -3.83 -29.16
N MET A 906 5.33 -3.35 -28.33
CA MET A 906 5.36 -3.64 -26.90
C MET A 906 4.28 -2.84 -26.16
N LYS A 907 3.42 -3.56 -25.43
CA LYS A 907 2.40 -2.99 -24.55
C LYS A 907 2.90 -2.96 -23.12
N VAL A 908 2.83 -1.80 -22.48
CA VAL A 908 3.20 -1.63 -21.08
C VAL A 908 1.96 -1.90 -20.22
N TYR A 909 1.91 -3.06 -19.54
CA TYR A 909 1.06 -3.26 -18.36
C TYR A 909 1.92 -3.07 -17.13
N ALA A 910 2.24 -1.83 -16.83
CA ALA A 910 3.11 -1.57 -15.71
C ALA A 910 2.35 -1.71 -14.39
N TYR A 911 3.13 -2.11 -13.39
CA TYR A 911 2.91 -1.89 -11.96
C TYR A 911 2.28 -3.01 -11.14
N LYS A 912 1.25 -3.74 -11.60
CA LYS A 912 0.55 -4.65 -10.66
C LYS A 912 1.08 -6.06 -10.44
N ASN A 913 2.12 -6.59 -11.13
CA ASN A 913 2.70 -7.90 -10.77
C ASN A 913 3.97 -8.38 -11.52
N GLY A 914 4.70 -7.52 -12.24
CA GLY A 914 5.86 -7.97 -13.04
C GLY A 914 5.51 -9.07 -14.05
N LYS A 915 4.27 -9.02 -14.60
CA LYS A 915 3.80 -9.99 -15.59
C LYS A 915 4.68 -9.94 -16.85
N ASN A 916 4.75 -11.10 -17.53
CA ASN A 916 5.43 -11.28 -18.81
C ASN A 916 5.08 -10.15 -19.80
N PRO A 917 6.03 -9.75 -20.67
CA PRO A 917 5.79 -8.70 -21.64
C PRO A 917 4.59 -9.06 -22.52
N VAL A 918 3.74 -8.07 -22.75
CA VAL A 918 2.57 -8.16 -23.61
C VAL A 918 2.81 -7.29 -24.83
N PHE A 919 2.30 -7.72 -25.96
CA PHE A 919 2.51 -7.05 -27.23
C PHE A 919 1.18 -6.88 -27.96
N VAL A 920 1.17 -6.02 -28.97
CA VAL A 920 0.03 -5.78 -29.87
C VAL A 920 0.53 -5.91 -31.29
N ASN A 921 -0.12 -6.78 -32.07
CA ASN A 921 0.23 -6.97 -33.47
C ASN A 921 -0.41 -5.87 -34.35
N ASN A 922 -0.10 -5.89 -35.65
CA ASN A 922 -0.67 -4.92 -36.60
C ASN A 922 -2.20 -5.01 -36.77
N ASP A 923 -2.84 -6.09 -36.31
CA ASP A 923 -4.31 -6.24 -36.32
C ASP A 923 -4.97 -5.69 -35.05
N GLY A 924 -4.19 -5.15 -34.10
CA GLY A 924 -4.69 -4.69 -32.80
C GLY A 924 -4.91 -5.82 -31.79
N LYS A 925 -4.49 -7.06 -32.10
CA LYS A 925 -4.65 -8.20 -31.21
C LYS A 925 -3.51 -8.29 -30.20
N THR A 926 -3.87 -8.59 -28.96
CA THR A 926 -2.92 -8.82 -27.88
C THR A 926 -2.18 -10.14 -28.09
N VAL A 927 -0.85 -10.10 -28.07
CA VAL A 927 0.06 -11.26 -28.20
C VAL A 927 0.86 -11.40 -26.91
N LYS A 928 0.95 -12.60 -26.33
CA LYS A 928 1.75 -12.86 -25.13
C LYS A 928 3.14 -13.34 -25.52
N TYR A 929 4.13 -13.13 -24.65
CA TYR A 929 5.49 -13.64 -24.86
C TYR A 929 5.57 -15.13 -25.27
N ARG A 930 4.76 -15.98 -24.62
CA ARG A 930 4.75 -17.43 -24.90
C ARG A 930 4.36 -17.76 -26.35
N ASP A 931 3.55 -16.90 -26.98
CA ASP A 931 3.03 -17.06 -28.33
C ASP A 931 4.00 -16.53 -29.40
N LEU A 932 5.10 -15.87 -28.99
CA LEU A 932 6.16 -15.46 -29.91
C LEU A 932 6.92 -16.67 -30.48
N SER A 933 7.30 -16.56 -31.75
CA SER A 933 8.19 -17.53 -32.39
C SER A 933 9.57 -17.56 -31.71
N LYS A 934 10.33 -18.64 -31.92
CA LYS A 934 11.69 -18.77 -31.37
C LYS A 934 12.59 -17.59 -31.75
N LYS A 935 12.53 -17.16 -33.01
CA LYS A 935 13.31 -16.02 -33.53
C LYS A 935 12.93 -14.70 -32.83
N GLN A 936 11.63 -14.48 -32.61
CA GLN A 936 11.14 -13.30 -31.90
C GLN A 936 11.56 -13.29 -30.43
N LYS A 937 11.52 -14.45 -29.76
CA LYS A 937 12.01 -14.58 -28.37
C LYS A 937 13.50 -14.24 -28.28
N GLU A 938 14.33 -14.81 -29.16
CA GLU A 938 15.76 -14.50 -29.22
C GLU A 938 16.05 -13.02 -29.49
N LEU A 939 15.27 -12.38 -30.37
CA LEU A 939 15.40 -10.96 -30.68
C LEU A 939 14.99 -10.07 -29.50
N TYR A 940 13.89 -10.41 -28.80
CA TYR A 940 13.46 -9.72 -27.59
C TYR A 940 14.49 -9.88 -26.46
N ASP A 941 15.04 -11.08 -26.27
CA ASP A 941 16.08 -11.34 -25.28
C ASP A 941 17.37 -10.55 -25.58
N ASP A 942 17.76 -10.43 -26.85
CA ASP A 942 18.88 -9.58 -27.25
C ASP A 942 18.62 -8.10 -26.92
N LEU A 943 17.42 -7.57 -27.23
CA LEU A 943 17.04 -6.19 -26.87
C LEU A 943 17.08 -5.99 -25.34
N LYS A 944 16.50 -6.93 -24.60
CA LYS A 944 16.41 -6.89 -23.14
C LYS A 944 17.80 -6.89 -22.50
N LEU A 945 18.72 -7.71 -23.02
CA LEU A 945 20.10 -7.75 -22.56
C LEU A 945 20.89 -6.48 -22.90
N VAL A 946 20.66 -5.89 -24.08
CA VAL A 946 21.27 -4.60 -24.45
C VAL A 946 20.75 -3.49 -23.54
N GLN A 947 19.44 -3.42 -23.31
CA GLN A 947 18.87 -2.46 -22.36
C GLN A 947 19.44 -2.65 -20.95
N TYR A 948 19.53 -3.90 -20.47
CA TYR A 948 20.14 -4.21 -19.18
C TYR A 948 21.59 -3.72 -19.13
N ASP A 949 22.43 -4.02 -20.14
CA ASP A 949 23.83 -3.60 -20.18
C ASP A 949 24.00 -2.09 -20.07
N LEU A 950 23.13 -1.32 -20.74
CA LEU A 950 23.24 0.14 -20.83
C LEU A 950 22.61 0.89 -19.67
N THR A 951 21.71 0.26 -18.91
CA THR A 951 20.99 0.88 -17.80
C THR A 951 21.47 0.36 -16.44
N ALA A 952 21.18 -0.90 -16.11
CA ALA A 952 21.49 -1.51 -14.81
C ALA A 952 22.85 -2.23 -14.77
N GLY A 953 23.46 -2.48 -15.93
CA GLY A 953 24.62 -3.35 -16.11
C GLY A 953 25.98 -2.66 -15.98
N LYS A 954 26.97 -3.26 -16.66
CA LYS A 954 28.37 -2.82 -16.68
C LYS A 954 28.75 -2.04 -17.94
N GLN A 955 27.78 -1.75 -18.82
CA GLN A 955 27.99 -0.90 -19.99
C GLN A 955 29.12 -1.40 -20.92
N TYR A 956 29.16 -2.71 -21.18
CA TYR A 956 30.20 -3.31 -22.03
C TYR A 956 30.13 -2.80 -23.46
N LEU A 957 28.94 -2.55 -24.01
CA LEU A 957 28.75 -2.12 -25.40
C LEU A 957 29.26 -0.69 -25.66
N PHE A 958 29.36 0.18 -24.65
CA PHE A 958 29.99 1.49 -24.82
C PHE A 958 31.51 1.41 -25.10
N LYS A 959 32.12 0.24 -24.85
CA LYS A 959 33.55 -0.02 -25.11
C LYS A 959 33.79 -0.73 -26.44
N THR A 960 32.77 -0.86 -27.29
CA THR A 960 32.84 -1.52 -28.61
C THR A 960 32.40 -0.57 -29.72
N ASN A 961 32.30 -1.06 -30.97
CA ASN A 961 31.82 -0.28 -32.10
C ASN A 961 30.29 -0.37 -32.28
N PHE A 962 29.54 -0.81 -31.27
CA PHE A 962 28.11 -1.08 -31.38
C PHE A 962 27.27 0.15 -31.80
N PHE A 963 27.72 1.34 -31.45
CA PHE A 963 27.03 2.61 -31.73
C PHE A 963 27.58 3.38 -32.94
N LYS A 964 28.62 2.86 -33.61
CA LYS A 964 29.28 3.53 -34.74
C LYS A 964 28.63 3.21 -36.08
#